data_AF-A0A3A9GQZ2-F1
#
_entry.id   AF-A0A3A9GQZ2-F1
#
_cell.length_a   1.000
_cell.length_b   1.000
_cell.length_c   1.000
_cell.angle_alpha   90.00
_cell.angle_beta   90.00
_cell.angle_gamma   90.00
#
_symmetry.space_group_name_H-M   'P 1'
#
loop_
_entity.id
_entity.type
_entity.pdbx_description
1 polymer ?
#
loop_
_entity_poly.entity_id
_entity_poly.type
_entity_poly.pdbx_seq_one_letter_code
_entity_poly.pdbx_strand_id
1 'polypeptide(L)'
;MRRMNMFQCKRRRNRGNSGGKAGHFLIFLLLFSIFIEVFMEIPFCSTEIFGAELINSAQEGKTQVLSGSLAVFEEIELTPQEVLKAQKEIEKSVSARRSAPSARETDEWKKYASTYYYEKLSKAQKIFWDTLDEQCSIFLGGTSDAAADNGSFWLPFVTYQNLTYEQAKQVYQMFRYSNPQYYFFSNSFRKNEEKCIFQLGVLSDFAKGSQRAAANAKIKYQIDEMLTEINGEDTPLKKEKMAHDLICDKVVYDENFDNMAKNRFNQTIYSVLCTDSTVCAGYSQTMMLLMNAAGLDCAMAFSPTHAWNLIYLEGNWQYVDLTWDDQPGGWVYTYFNRSREMMHRMDMASHREEEFLDSYLPELTVDSPVKQTLPPGVRMENGRVVLTSDGNDIYYMLGEEPFRLKKAEKYTSPLPGISGTRITAVTAAEGCFESRQVKTKVCQVDFVLDGTVLSPSQMVLSGEKMKAPAIGDRAGYTFTGWHKDPGCTEPYSFADGVSGSMTLYGRWLKQEVLAPPPVENVYKLMFDSCGGSVPGEQNIKQGGQVQPPAPVRKGYSFQGWYTSKDYRELYDFSRGVTEDLVLYAKWKANTYKVTYKANGGYIGKKSVSSKKVRVTYDKKYGRQPEAKRKGYVFLGWYTKKSGGSKVEDTQIVKITGNKTYYARFTKVKPKKAVISSLKSSAPGKITVKMKKEKNASGYEIRYSLKSSMSGAKKVKTTGGEKTVLGLKKGKTYYVQARMYQRESVSGRVSNGAWSKKLKVTVRKK
;
A
#
# COMPACT_ATOMS: atom_id res chain seq x y z
N MET A 1 38.87 -0.33 47.07
CA MET A 1 37.94 0.75 47.47
C MET A 1 36.51 0.23 47.27
N ARG A 2 35.92 -0.42 48.29
CA ARG A 2 34.74 0.03 49.09
C ARG A 2 33.55 0.46 48.22
N ARG A 3 32.43 -0.26 48.03
CA ARG A 3 31.67 -1.31 48.77
C ARG A 3 30.77 -0.80 49.91
N MET A 4 29.46 -1.11 49.77
CA MET A 4 28.51 -1.69 50.75
C MET A 4 27.84 -0.83 51.87
N ASN A 5 26.65 -1.37 52.23
CA ASN A 5 25.85 -1.27 53.48
C ASN A 5 24.80 -0.14 53.56
N MET A 6 23.52 -0.35 53.90
CA MET A 6 22.74 -1.23 54.83
C MET A 6 22.15 -0.40 55.99
N PHE A 7 20.87 -0.67 56.30
CA PHE A 7 20.21 -0.61 57.63
C PHE A 7 19.88 0.78 58.25
N GLN A 8 18.81 1.02 59.03
CA GLN A 8 17.79 0.20 59.71
C GLN A 8 16.65 1.08 60.29
N CYS A 9 15.47 0.49 60.57
CA CYS A 9 14.42 0.75 61.60
C CYS A 9 13.00 0.70 60.97
N LYS A 10 11.95 0.06 61.52
CA LYS A 10 11.69 -0.54 62.84
C LYS A 10 10.44 -1.48 62.72
N ARG A 11 10.41 -2.51 63.57
CA ARG A 11 9.37 -3.51 63.93
C ARG A 11 7.87 -3.12 63.76
N ARG A 12 7.01 -4.07 63.33
CA ARG A 12 6.15 -4.93 64.19
C ARG A 12 5.27 -5.92 63.36
N ARG A 13 5.22 -7.16 63.84
CA ARG A 13 4.28 -8.25 63.50
C ARG A 13 2.97 -8.06 64.28
N ASN A 14 1.85 -8.52 63.72
CA ASN A 14 1.04 -9.57 64.36
C ASN A 14 0.02 -10.20 63.40
N ARG A 15 -0.03 -11.54 63.44
CA ARG A 15 -1.11 -12.42 62.96
C ARG A 15 -1.87 -12.95 64.18
N GLY A 16 -3.13 -13.29 63.98
CA GLY A 16 -4.01 -14.08 64.85
C GLY A 16 -5.45 -13.81 64.42
N ASN A 17 -6.41 -14.72 64.42
CA ASN A 17 -6.46 -16.11 64.85
C ASN A 17 -7.75 -16.72 64.24
N SER A 18 -7.80 -18.04 64.18
CA SER A 18 -8.92 -18.89 63.72
C SER A 18 -10.11 -18.99 64.69
N GLY A 19 -11.30 -19.29 64.15
CA GLY A 19 -12.22 -20.28 64.73
C GLY A 19 -13.65 -19.84 65.08
N GLY A 20 -14.65 -20.61 64.62
CA GLY A 20 -15.79 -21.01 65.47
C GLY A 20 -17.23 -20.83 64.97
N LYS A 21 -17.79 -21.91 64.38
CA LYS A 21 -19.10 -22.55 64.65
C LYS A 21 -20.43 -21.75 64.66
N ALA A 22 -21.43 -22.23 63.90
CA ALA A 22 -22.64 -22.96 64.39
C ALA A 22 -23.95 -22.66 63.62
N GLY A 23 -24.77 -23.70 63.40
CA GLY A 23 -26.25 -23.64 63.21
C GLY A 23 -26.73 -23.95 61.77
N HIS A 24 -27.03 -25.19 61.40
CA HIS A 24 -28.31 -25.94 61.54
C HIS A 24 -29.48 -25.48 60.63
N PHE A 25 -29.94 -26.42 59.78
CA PHE A 25 -31.34 -26.71 59.38
C PHE A 25 -32.07 -25.64 58.51
N LEU A 26 -32.94 -25.88 57.51
CA LEU A 26 -33.71 -27.02 56.97
C LEU A 26 -34.36 -26.50 55.63
N ILE A 27 -34.33 -27.26 54.51
CA ILE A 27 -35.48 -27.83 53.73
C ILE A 27 -36.30 -26.97 52.71
N PHE A 28 -36.34 -27.54 51.46
CA PHE A 28 -37.42 -27.64 50.43
C PHE A 28 -37.77 -26.44 49.52
N LEU A 29 -37.63 -26.58 48.17
CA LEU A 29 -38.65 -26.93 47.11
C LEU A 29 -39.73 -25.83 46.93
N LEU A 30 -40.32 -25.48 45.79
CA LEU A 30 -40.34 -25.82 44.36
C LEU A 30 -41.12 -24.69 43.63
N LEU A 31 -40.92 -24.53 42.31
CA LEU A 31 -41.87 -24.10 41.23
C LEU A 31 -42.95 -23.03 41.50
N PHE A 32 -43.16 -22.12 40.53
CA PHE A 32 -44.44 -22.01 39.80
C PHE A 32 -44.30 -21.05 38.60
N SER A 33 -44.61 -21.57 37.41
CA SER A 33 -44.95 -20.81 36.19
C SER A 33 -46.41 -20.35 36.28
N ILE A 34 -46.83 -19.31 35.54
CA ILE A 34 -48.11 -19.27 34.78
C ILE A 34 -48.21 -17.97 33.95
N PHE A 35 -48.65 -18.18 32.70
CA PHE A 35 -49.09 -17.26 31.65
C PHE A 35 -50.32 -16.41 32.04
N ILE A 36 -50.55 -15.28 31.35
CA ILE A 36 -51.85 -14.91 30.73
C ILE A 36 -51.64 -13.72 29.76
N GLU A 37 -52.19 -13.88 28.55
CA GLU A 37 -52.35 -12.90 27.47
C GLU A 37 -53.45 -11.87 27.77
N VAL A 38 -53.47 -10.74 27.03
CA VAL A 38 -54.63 -10.21 26.25
C VAL A 38 -54.58 -8.67 26.10
N PHE A 39 -54.40 -8.26 24.83
CA PHE A 39 -54.98 -7.13 24.08
C PHE A 39 -54.88 -5.64 24.51
N MET A 40 -54.44 -4.85 23.51
CA MET A 40 -55.03 -3.60 22.93
C MET A 40 -54.11 -2.37 22.86
N GLU A 41 -53.90 -1.97 21.60
CA GLU A 41 -53.88 -0.60 21.04
C GLU A 41 -52.74 0.39 21.35
N ILE A 42 -52.05 0.75 20.25
CA ILE A 42 -51.17 1.90 19.95
C ILE A 42 -52.00 3.21 20.12
N PRO A 43 -51.50 4.37 20.64
CA PRO A 43 -50.47 5.15 19.94
C PRO A 43 -49.52 6.09 20.72
N PHE A 44 -48.43 6.43 20.00
CA PHE A 44 -47.68 7.70 19.99
C PHE A 44 -46.88 8.20 21.24
N CYS A 45 -45.56 8.16 21.05
CA CYS A 45 -44.64 9.32 20.99
C CYS A 45 -43.98 9.91 22.25
N SER A 46 -42.71 10.25 22.02
CA SER A 46 -41.84 11.25 22.67
C SER A 46 -41.23 10.85 24.03
N THR A 47 -40.02 10.30 24.00
CA THR A 47 -38.71 10.97 24.19
C THR A 47 -38.36 11.17 25.65
N GLU A 48 -37.35 10.43 26.13
CA GLU A 48 -36.20 10.99 26.85
C GLU A 48 -35.10 9.91 27.10
N ILE A 49 -33.89 10.23 26.63
CA ILE A 49 -32.56 10.03 27.27
C ILE A 49 -32.00 8.60 27.39
N PHE A 50 -30.75 8.44 26.92
CA PHE A 50 -29.54 7.93 27.62
C PHE A 50 -28.57 7.43 26.52
N GLY A 51 -27.36 7.98 26.39
CA GLY A 51 -26.36 7.99 27.44
C GLY A 51 -25.52 6.73 27.28
N ALA A 52 -24.30 6.91 26.78
CA ALA A 52 -23.35 5.83 26.54
C ALA A 52 -23.13 4.98 27.79
N GLU A 53 -23.35 3.67 27.69
CA GLU A 53 -22.83 2.69 28.66
C GLU A 53 -22.03 1.59 27.95
N LEU A 54 -20.77 1.52 28.37
CA LEU A 54 -19.86 0.39 28.23
C LEU A 54 -20.44 -0.83 28.96
N ILE A 55 -20.56 -1.97 28.27
CA ILE A 55 -20.55 -3.28 28.92
C ILE A 55 -19.53 -4.17 28.19
N ASN A 56 -18.59 -4.68 28.96
CA ASN A 56 -17.61 -5.67 28.56
C ASN A 56 -17.68 -6.82 29.56
N SER A 57 -18.18 -8.00 29.16
CA SER A 57 -17.61 -9.31 29.50
C SER A 57 -18.47 -10.49 29.01
N ALA A 58 -17.82 -11.42 28.30
CA ALA A 58 -18.06 -12.87 28.13
C ALA A 58 -19.47 -13.32 27.69
N GLN A 59 -19.69 -14.10 26.62
CA GLN A 59 -18.99 -15.29 26.15
C GLN A 59 -19.42 -15.55 24.68
N GLU A 60 -18.60 -16.30 23.93
CA GLU A 60 -18.81 -16.81 22.56
C GLU A 60 -18.46 -15.89 21.39
N GLY A 61 -17.66 -16.45 20.47
CA GLY A 61 -16.80 -15.75 19.53
C GLY A 61 -17.53 -14.82 18.57
N LYS A 62 -17.12 -13.54 18.56
CA LYS A 62 -17.56 -12.56 17.57
C LYS A 62 -16.44 -12.28 16.58
N THR A 63 -16.72 -12.60 15.33
CA THR A 63 -16.03 -12.17 14.12
C THR A 63 -15.70 -10.67 14.23
N GLN A 64 -14.41 -10.32 14.19
CA GLN A 64 -14.00 -8.92 14.12
C GLN A 64 -14.42 -8.34 12.76
N VAL A 65 -15.37 -7.42 12.82
CA VAL A 65 -15.81 -6.57 11.73
C VAL A 65 -14.61 -5.74 11.23
N LEU A 66 -14.15 -6.00 10.00
CA LEU A 66 -13.19 -5.16 9.27
C LEU A 66 -13.90 -4.05 8.47
N SER A 67 -15.12 -3.65 8.86
CA SER A 67 -15.75 -2.44 8.35
C SER A 67 -15.34 -1.27 9.24
N GLY A 68 -14.42 -0.43 8.74
CA GLY A 68 -14.27 0.91 9.27
C GLY A 68 -15.56 1.66 8.99
N SER A 69 -16.29 2.07 10.03
CA SER A 69 -17.53 2.83 9.88
C SER A 69 -17.30 3.94 8.85
N LEU A 70 -18.13 3.95 7.79
CA LEU A 70 -18.35 5.20 7.08
C LEU A 70 -18.64 6.25 8.13
N ALA A 71 -17.91 7.36 8.07
CA ALA A 71 -17.96 8.30 9.17
C ALA A 71 -19.39 8.81 9.25
N VAL A 72 -20.02 8.64 10.41
CA VAL A 72 -21.35 9.20 10.65
C VAL A 72 -21.25 10.69 10.32
N PHE A 73 -22.10 11.13 9.39
CA PHE A 73 -22.10 12.53 9.00
C PHE A 73 -22.48 13.38 10.21
N GLU A 74 -21.61 14.31 10.57
CA GLU A 74 -21.88 15.23 11.66
C GLU A 74 -22.82 16.32 11.15
N GLU A 75 -24.09 16.21 11.52
CA GLU A 75 -25.13 17.17 11.19
C GLU A 75 -25.14 18.30 12.22
N ILE A 76 -24.95 19.54 11.77
CA ILE A 76 -24.90 20.71 12.65
C ILE A 76 -26.07 21.63 12.34
N GLU A 77 -26.98 21.81 13.31
CA GLU A 77 -28.09 22.74 13.17
C GLU A 77 -27.58 24.20 13.27
N LEU A 78 -28.03 25.05 12.34
CA LEU A 78 -27.68 26.47 12.35
C LEU A 78 -28.43 27.20 13.47
N THR A 79 -27.73 28.10 14.17
CA THR A 79 -28.38 29.02 15.12
C THR A 79 -29.26 30.04 14.38
N PRO A 80 -30.26 30.65 15.05
CA PRO A 80 -31.10 31.68 14.41
C PRO A 80 -30.33 32.84 13.76
N GLN A 81 -29.20 33.23 14.36
CA GLN A 81 -28.33 34.27 13.81
C GLN A 81 -27.61 33.81 12.53
N GLU A 82 -27.14 32.56 12.50
CA GLU A 82 -26.50 31.97 11.32
C GLU A 82 -27.51 31.73 10.19
N VAL A 83 -28.75 31.36 10.50
CA VAL A 83 -29.84 31.26 9.52
C VAL A 83 -30.07 32.61 8.85
N LEU A 84 -30.18 33.70 9.62
CA LEU A 84 -30.35 35.05 9.06
C LEU A 84 -29.17 35.47 8.19
N LYS A 85 -27.94 35.12 8.58
CA LYS A 85 -26.74 35.35 7.78
C LYS A 85 -26.79 34.55 6.47
N ALA A 86 -27.12 33.27 6.54
CA ALA A 86 -27.21 32.38 5.39
C ALA A 86 -28.24 32.88 4.37
N GLN A 87 -29.43 33.29 4.82
CA GLN A 87 -30.46 33.87 3.94
C GLN A 87 -29.95 35.08 3.16
N LYS A 88 -29.28 36.02 3.84
CA LYS A 88 -28.68 37.22 3.19
C LYS A 88 -27.60 36.85 2.18
N GLU A 89 -26.77 35.86 2.48
CA GLU A 89 -25.73 35.38 1.56
C GLU A 89 -26.33 34.70 0.32
N ILE A 90 -27.36 33.86 0.52
CA ILE A 90 -28.08 33.19 -0.57
C ILE A 90 -28.72 34.22 -1.50
N GLU A 91 -29.46 35.21 -0.98
CA GLU A 91 -30.09 36.29 -1.75
C GLU A 91 -29.06 37.09 -2.58
N LYS A 92 -27.91 37.39 -1.98
CA LYS A 92 -26.80 38.06 -2.67
C LYS A 92 -26.19 37.20 -3.77
N SER A 93 -26.10 35.88 -3.58
CA SER A 93 -25.56 34.96 -4.59
C SER A 93 -26.51 34.78 -5.77
N VAL A 94 -27.82 34.76 -5.52
CA VAL A 94 -28.87 34.64 -6.55
C VAL A 94 -28.89 35.90 -7.41
N SER A 95 -28.80 37.09 -6.80
CA SER A 95 -28.73 38.35 -7.54
C SER A 95 -27.45 38.46 -8.38
N ALA A 96 -26.30 38.00 -7.88
CA ALA A 96 -25.05 37.98 -8.64
C ALA A 96 -25.08 36.99 -9.82
N ARG A 97 -25.65 35.79 -9.64
CA ARG A 97 -25.76 34.76 -10.71
C ARG A 97 -26.62 35.21 -11.89
N ARG A 98 -27.62 36.07 -11.69
CA ARG A 98 -28.40 36.70 -12.78
C ARG A 98 -27.58 37.65 -13.68
N SER A 99 -26.34 37.97 -13.31
CA SER A 99 -25.50 38.98 -13.99
C SER A 99 -24.17 38.44 -14.55
N ALA A 100 -23.87 37.15 -14.42
CA ALA A 100 -22.56 36.58 -14.78
C ALA A 100 -22.61 35.61 -15.99
N PRO A 101 -21.63 35.64 -16.93
CA PRO A 101 -21.50 34.63 -17.97
C PRO A 101 -21.05 33.27 -17.40
N SER A 102 -21.52 32.16 -17.99
CA SER A 102 -21.26 30.79 -17.53
C SER A 102 -19.76 30.46 -17.46
N ALA A 103 -19.29 30.06 -16.29
CA ALA A 103 -17.90 29.65 -16.03
C ALA A 103 -17.63 28.28 -16.65
N ARG A 104 -17.24 28.26 -17.92
CA ARG A 104 -17.07 27.08 -18.78
C ARG A 104 -15.65 26.47 -18.73
N GLU A 105 -14.98 26.49 -17.58
CA GLU A 105 -13.59 26.01 -17.42
C GLU A 105 -13.40 24.74 -16.55
N THR A 106 -14.46 24.05 -16.11
CA THR A 106 -14.37 22.90 -15.19
C THR A 106 -14.49 21.51 -15.84
N ASP A 107 -14.44 21.43 -17.18
CA ASP A 107 -14.75 20.20 -17.94
C ASP A 107 -13.78 19.03 -17.65
N GLU A 108 -12.51 19.32 -17.37
CA GLU A 108 -11.47 18.29 -17.19
C GLU A 108 -11.64 17.39 -15.96
N TRP A 109 -12.35 17.83 -14.92
CA TRP A 109 -12.57 17.03 -13.70
C TRP A 109 -13.87 16.22 -13.76
N LYS A 110 -14.79 16.54 -14.67
CA LYS A 110 -16.09 15.87 -14.75
C LYS A 110 -15.98 14.40 -15.16
N LYS A 111 -14.96 14.04 -15.94
CA LYS A 111 -14.68 12.64 -16.34
C LYS A 111 -14.38 11.68 -15.18
N TYR A 112 -14.14 12.19 -13.98
CA TYR A 112 -13.89 11.38 -12.78
C TYR A 112 -15.18 11.06 -12.01
N ALA A 113 -16.26 11.79 -12.27
CA ALA A 113 -17.54 11.60 -11.61
C ALA A 113 -18.33 10.48 -12.27
N SER A 114 -19.26 9.90 -11.52
CA SER A 114 -20.27 8.98 -12.05
C SER A 114 -21.58 9.74 -12.30
N THR A 115 -22.19 9.57 -13.47
CA THR A 115 -23.52 10.12 -13.77
C THR A 115 -24.66 9.17 -13.38
N TYR A 116 -24.33 7.95 -12.94
CA TYR A 116 -25.28 6.86 -12.75
C TYR A 116 -26.49 7.23 -11.88
N TYR A 117 -26.24 7.80 -10.69
CA TYR A 117 -27.31 8.22 -9.79
C TYR A 117 -27.98 9.50 -10.29
N TYR A 118 -27.19 10.47 -10.76
CA TYR A 118 -27.68 11.75 -11.27
C TYR A 118 -28.77 11.55 -12.32
N GLU A 119 -28.58 10.62 -13.27
CA GLU A 119 -29.55 10.36 -14.35
C GLU A 119 -30.93 9.94 -13.83
N LYS A 120 -30.98 9.22 -12.71
CA LYS A 120 -32.20 8.70 -12.07
C LYS A 120 -32.90 9.70 -11.14
N LEU A 121 -32.24 10.81 -10.82
CA LEU A 121 -32.81 11.83 -9.94
C LEU A 121 -34.00 12.56 -10.59
N SER A 122 -35.00 12.89 -9.76
CA SER A 122 -36.08 13.80 -10.13
C SER A 122 -35.56 15.21 -10.43
N LYS A 123 -36.39 16.03 -11.07
CA LYS A 123 -36.03 17.41 -11.43
C LYS A 123 -35.59 18.25 -10.22
N ALA A 124 -36.29 18.14 -9.09
CA ALA A 124 -35.94 18.89 -7.87
C ALA A 124 -34.62 18.41 -7.26
N GLN A 125 -34.38 17.09 -7.25
CA GLN A 125 -33.13 16.49 -6.79
C GLN A 125 -31.94 16.90 -7.68
N LYS A 126 -32.11 16.94 -9.01
CA LYS A 126 -31.08 17.42 -9.95
C LYS A 126 -30.71 18.88 -9.70
N ILE A 127 -31.69 19.75 -9.46
CA ILE A 127 -31.42 21.17 -9.14
C ILE A 127 -30.56 21.30 -7.88
N PHE A 128 -30.86 20.53 -6.84
CA PHE A 128 -30.05 20.54 -5.62
C PHE A 128 -28.63 20.00 -5.88
N TRP A 129 -28.52 18.87 -6.58
CA TRP A 129 -27.24 18.29 -7.01
C TRP A 129 -26.38 19.29 -7.80
N ASP A 130 -26.96 19.94 -8.82
CA ASP A 130 -26.27 20.89 -9.68
C ASP A 130 -25.79 22.11 -8.88
N THR A 131 -26.58 22.53 -7.89
CA THR A 131 -26.18 23.63 -6.99
C THR A 131 -24.98 23.24 -6.14
N LEU A 132 -24.94 22.00 -5.62
CA LEU A 132 -23.77 21.47 -4.91
C LEU A 132 -22.56 21.37 -5.86
N ASP A 133 -22.73 20.82 -7.06
CA ASP A 133 -21.69 20.66 -8.07
C ASP A 133 -21.08 22.02 -8.47
N GLU A 134 -21.91 23.04 -8.67
CA GLU A 134 -21.47 24.39 -9.01
C GLU A 134 -20.55 24.94 -7.91
N GLN A 135 -20.97 24.88 -6.63
CA GLN A 135 -20.15 25.38 -5.53
C GLN A 135 -18.83 24.60 -5.40
N CYS A 136 -18.90 23.29 -5.53
CA CYS A 136 -17.73 22.41 -5.37
C CYS A 136 -16.74 22.56 -6.53
N SER A 137 -17.22 22.68 -7.77
CA SER A 137 -16.38 22.87 -8.95
C SER A 137 -15.70 24.24 -8.97
N ILE A 138 -16.42 25.32 -8.60
CA ILE A 138 -15.84 26.65 -8.39
C ILE A 138 -14.76 26.59 -7.32
N PHE A 139 -15.03 25.92 -6.20
CA PHE A 139 -14.04 25.78 -5.14
C PHE A 139 -12.82 24.97 -5.60
N LEU A 140 -13.03 23.80 -6.22
CA LEU A 140 -11.98 22.91 -6.72
C LEU A 140 -11.01 23.62 -7.66
N GLY A 141 -11.52 24.38 -8.63
CA GLY A 141 -10.72 25.13 -9.61
C GLY A 141 -10.27 26.52 -9.14
N GLY A 142 -10.92 27.08 -8.13
CA GLY A 142 -10.71 28.45 -7.67
C GLY A 142 -9.47 28.66 -6.79
N THR A 143 -9.06 29.92 -6.65
CA THR A 143 -7.94 30.33 -5.79
C THR A 143 -8.37 30.89 -4.43
N SER A 144 -9.68 31.04 -4.23
CA SER A 144 -10.26 31.53 -2.98
C SER A 144 -10.11 30.52 -1.84
N ASP A 145 -9.99 31.06 -0.63
CA ASP A 145 -10.01 30.30 0.61
C ASP A 145 -11.47 30.00 1.02
N ALA A 146 -11.70 28.87 1.68
CA ALA A 146 -12.98 28.54 2.28
C ALA A 146 -13.30 29.52 3.43
N ALA A 147 -14.59 29.78 3.67
CA ALA A 147 -15.00 30.62 4.77
C ALA A 147 -14.67 29.93 6.10
N ALA A 148 -13.92 30.62 6.96
CA ALA A 148 -13.61 30.13 8.30
C ALA A 148 -14.71 30.57 9.27
N ASP A 149 -15.21 29.63 10.07
CA ASP A 149 -16.20 29.89 11.10
C ASP A 149 -15.97 28.97 12.30
N ASN A 150 -15.73 29.57 13.47
CA ASN A 150 -15.41 28.88 14.73
C ASN A 150 -14.32 27.79 14.63
N GLY A 151 -13.30 28.01 13.78
CA GLY A 151 -12.19 27.07 13.60
C GLY A 151 -12.42 25.97 12.56
N SER A 152 -13.64 25.87 12.02
CA SER A 152 -14.00 25.01 10.89
C SER A 152 -14.07 25.80 9.59
N PHE A 153 -14.10 25.11 8.46
CA PHE A 153 -14.11 25.73 7.13
C PHE A 153 -15.31 25.26 6.33
N TRP A 154 -15.93 26.16 5.59
CA TRP A 154 -17.23 25.92 4.96
C TRP A 154 -17.27 26.45 3.53
N LEU A 155 -17.99 25.72 2.66
CA LEU A 155 -18.42 26.22 1.37
C LEU A 155 -19.60 27.19 1.52
N PRO A 156 -19.93 27.98 0.49
CA PRO A 156 -21.12 28.82 0.51
C PRO A 156 -22.40 28.02 0.77
N PHE A 157 -23.39 28.67 1.38
CA PHE A 157 -24.70 28.07 1.62
C PHE A 157 -25.42 27.76 0.30
N VAL A 158 -26.17 26.65 0.30
CA VAL A 158 -27.06 26.24 -0.79
C VAL A 158 -28.45 25.95 -0.21
N THR A 159 -29.46 25.86 -1.09
CA THR A 159 -30.82 25.50 -0.70
C THR A 159 -31.30 24.26 -1.45
N TYR A 160 -32.15 23.47 -0.80
CA TYR A 160 -32.76 22.25 -1.36
C TYR A 160 -34.27 22.40 -1.57
N GLN A 161 -34.71 23.56 -2.09
CA GLN A 161 -36.13 23.87 -2.25
C GLN A 161 -36.92 22.75 -2.96
N ASN A 162 -38.15 22.51 -2.50
CA ASN A 162 -39.05 21.45 -2.98
C ASN A 162 -38.55 20.02 -2.71
N LEU A 163 -37.63 19.84 -1.77
CA LEU A 163 -37.27 18.55 -1.20
C LEU A 163 -37.52 18.57 0.30
N THR A 164 -37.89 17.42 0.85
CA THR A 164 -37.77 17.20 2.30
C THR A 164 -36.30 17.16 2.68
N TYR A 165 -35.99 17.35 3.97
CA TYR A 165 -34.63 17.21 4.46
C TYR A 165 -34.04 15.84 4.15
N GLU A 166 -34.79 14.76 4.38
CA GLU A 166 -34.34 13.39 4.08
C GLU A 166 -34.04 13.18 2.59
N GLN A 167 -34.88 13.71 1.69
CA GLN A 167 -34.59 13.67 0.26
C GLN A 167 -33.31 14.43 -0.10
N ALA A 168 -33.07 15.59 0.52
CA ALA A 168 -31.84 16.35 0.32
C ALA A 168 -30.61 15.60 0.87
N LYS A 169 -30.72 14.97 2.04
CA LYS A 169 -29.66 14.15 2.64
C LYS A 169 -29.29 12.95 1.76
N GLN A 170 -30.27 12.24 1.21
CA GLN A 170 -30.05 11.15 0.26
C GLN A 170 -29.32 11.63 -1.01
N VAL A 171 -29.76 12.77 -1.57
CA VAL A 171 -29.07 13.40 -2.72
C VAL A 171 -27.63 13.77 -2.37
N TYR A 172 -27.39 14.33 -1.18
CA TYR A 172 -26.04 14.67 -0.71
C TYR A 172 -25.16 13.42 -0.55
N GLN A 173 -25.67 12.32 -0.01
CA GLN A 173 -24.93 11.06 0.12
C GLN A 173 -24.55 10.52 -1.26
N MET A 174 -25.50 10.42 -2.19
CA MET A 174 -25.22 10.00 -3.57
C MET A 174 -24.25 10.97 -4.27
N PHE A 175 -24.40 12.28 -4.06
CA PHE A 175 -23.52 13.30 -4.63
C PHE A 175 -22.07 13.13 -4.15
N ARG A 176 -21.88 12.95 -2.85
CA ARG A 176 -20.53 12.79 -2.27
C ARG A 176 -19.82 11.57 -2.86
N TYR A 177 -20.50 10.43 -2.93
CA TYR A 177 -19.89 9.21 -3.44
C TYR A 177 -19.75 9.18 -4.96
N SER A 178 -20.58 9.92 -5.69
CA SER A 178 -20.48 10.00 -7.16
C SER A 178 -19.45 11.03 -7.66
N ASN A 179 -18.92 11.89 -6.77
CA ASN A 179 -18.02 12.99 -7.14
C ASN A 179 -16.69 12.94 -6.38
N PRO A 180 -15.84 11.93 -6.65
CA PRO A 180 -14.60 11.68 -5.90
C PRO A 180 -13.55 12.78 -6.12
N GLN A 181 -13.69 13.58 -7.19
CA GLN A 181 -12.88 14.77 -7.43
C GLN A 181 -13.02 15.82 -6.31
N TYR A 182 -14.10 15.79 -5.53
CA TYR A 182 -14.31 16.67 -4.38
C TYR A 182 -13.74 16.08 -3.09
N TYR A 183 -12.46 15.67 -3.14
CA TYR A 183 -11.70 15.06 -2.04
C TYR A 183 -11.53 15.94 -0.79
N PHE A 184 -11.98 17.19 -0.84
CA PHE A 184 -11.77 18.19 0.21
C PHE A 184 -12.90 18.26 1.25
N PHE A 185 -13.94 17.46 1.10
CA PHE A 185 -15.02 17.44 2.08
C PHE A 185 -14.56 16.91 3.44
N SER A 186 -14.99 17.62 4.48
CA SER A 186 -15.03 17.05 5.83
C SER A 186 -16.21 16.07 5.96
N ASN A 187 -16.36 15.44 7.13
CA ASN A 187 -17.53 14.60 7.43
C ASN A 187 -18.67 15.37 8.08
N SER A 188 -18.58 16.70 8.17
CA SER A 188 -19.62 17.57 8.74
C SER A 188 -20.32 18.40 7.67
N PHE A 189 -21.62 18.63 7.87
CA PHE A 189 -22.38 19.65 7.14
C PHE A 189 -23.29 20.40 8.11
N ARG A 190 -23.65 21.63 7.74
CA ARG A 190 -24.64 22.41 8.49
C ARG A 190 -25.97 22.40 7.76
N LYS A 191 -27.06 22.40 8.51
CA LYS A 191 -28.42 22.42 7.98
C LYS A 191 -29.30 23.42 8.70
N ASN A 192 -30.38 23.79 8.02
CA ASN A 192 -31.59 24.24 8.67
C ASN A 192 -32.81 23.77 7.88
N GLU A 193 -33.68 23.02 8.53
CA GLU A 193 -34.81 22.37 7.87
C GLU A 193 -35.89 23.35 7.46
N GLU A 194 -36.25 24.27 8.36
CA GLU A 194 -37.32 25.26 8.12
C GLU A 194 -37.04 26.18 6.93
N LYS A 195 -35.77 26.55 6.71
CA LYS A 195 -35.35 27.42 5.61
C LYS A 195 -34.75 26.66 4.43
N CYS A 196 -34.75 25.33 4.49
CA CYS A 196 -34.15 24.44 3.48
C CYS A 196 -32.69 24.80 3.15
N ILE A 197 -31.85 25.04 4.17
CA ILE A 197 -30.45 25.47 4.01
C ILE A 197 -29.51 24.29 4.21
N PHE A 198 -28.47 24.19 3.40
CA PHE A 198 -27.39 23.21 3.52
C PHE A 198 -26.02 23.89 3.32
N GLN A 199 -25.00 23.45 4.06
CA GLN A 199 -23.64 23.96 3.92
C GLN A 199 -22.59 22.86 4.13
N LEU A 200 -21.70 22.68 3.16
CA LEU A 200 -20.69 21.63 3.20
C LEU A 200 -19.44 22.07 3.97
N GLY A 201 -18.99 21.24 4.91
CA GLY A 201 -17.73 21.43 5.62
C GLY A 201 -16.53 21.00 4.78
N VAL A 202 -15.41 21.71 4.96
CA VAL A 202 -14.16 21.53 4.21
C VAL A 202 -13.04 21.15 5.16
N LEU A 203 -12.23 20.17 4.77
CA LEU A 203 -11.01 19.81 5.51
C LEU A 203 -10.04 21.00 5.51
N SER A 204 -9.55 21.38 6.69
CA SER A 204 -8.70 22.56 6.89
C SER A 204 -7.46 22.60 5.98
N ASP A 205 -6.95 21.45 5.55
CA ASP A 205 -5.80 21.30 4.66
C ASP A 205 -6.04 21.75 3.23
N PHE A 206 -7.30 21.76 2.83
CA PHE A 206 -7.75 22.17 1.50
C PHE A 206 -8.58 23.45 1.54
N ALA A 207 -8.76 24.03 2.73
CA ALA A 207 -9.44 25.30 2.92
C ALA A 207 -8.75 26.42 2.14
N LYS A 208 -7.41 26.46 2.12
CA LYS A 208 -6.69 27.50 1.36
C LYS A 208 -6.56 27.14 -0.11
N GLY A 209 -6.90 28.08 -1.00
CA GLY A 209 -6.83 27.87 -2.45
C GLY A 209 -5.45 27.45 -2.94
N SER A 210 -4.39 28.01 -2.35
CA SER A 210 -3.01 27.62 -2.67
C SER A 210 -2.63 26.19 -2.27
N GLN A 211 -3.18 25.68 -1.16
CA GLN A 211 -2.93 24.31 -0.70
C GLN A 211 -3.73 23.31 -1.53
N ARG A 212 -5.00 23.64 -1.81
CA ARG A 212 -5.87 22.86 -2.70
C ARG A 212 -5.31 22.77 -4.12
N ALA A 213 -4.80 23.86 -4.69
CA ALA A 213 -4.15 23.82 -6.00
C ALA A 213 -2.91 22.90 -6.03
N ALA A 214 -2.14 22.84 -4.94
CA ALA A 214 -1.01 21.92 -4.82
C ALA A 214 -1.48 20.46 -4.68
N ALA A 215 -2.57 20.22 -3.95
CA ALA A 215 -3.20 18.91 -3.84
C ALA A 215 -3.77 18.44 -5.19
N ASN A 216 -4.49 19.29 -5.93
CA ASN A 216 -4.98 19.02 -7.29
C ASN A 216 -3.84 18.57 -8.22
N ALA A 217 -2.70 19.25 -8.19
CA ALA A 217 -1.55 18.90 -9.02
C ALA A 217 -0.94 17.54 -8.64
N LYS A 218 -0.91 17.20 -7.35
CA LYS A 218 -0.41 15.90 -6.86
C LYS A 218 -1.37 14.76 -7.23
N ILE A 219 -2.67 14.96 -7.01
CA ILE A 219 -3.72 14.02 -7.39
C ILE A 219 -3.67 13.75 -8.89
N LYS A 220 -3.65 14.81 -9.71
CA LYS A 220 -3.63 14.67 -11.16
C LYS A 220 -2.41 13.90 -11.66
N TYR A 221 -1.23 14.16 -11.08
CA TYR A 221 -0.01 13.42 -11.41
C TYR A 221 -0.14 11.92 -11.12
N GLN A 222 -0.74 11.53 -9.98
CA GLN A 222 -0.92 10.13 -9.62
C GLN A 222 -1.97 9.43 -10.48
N ILE A 223 -3.09 10.12 -10.76
CA ILE A 223 -4.11 9.64 -11.70
C ILE A 223 -3.48 9.41 -13.08
N ASP A 224 -2.68 10.34 -13.59
CA ASP A 224 -2.05 10.21 -14.91
C ASP A 224 -1.08 9.02 -14.99
N GLU A 225 -0.36 8.72 -13.89
CA GLU A 225 0.50 7.53 -13.81
C GLU A 225 -0.33 6.25 -13.86
N MET A 226 -1.35 6.12 -13.00
CA MET A 226 -2.20 4.92 -12.94
C MET A 226 -2.99 4.71 -14.24
N LEU A 227 -3.58 5.78 -14.81
CA LEU A 227 -4.30 5.71 -16.08
C LEU A 227 -3.40 5.35 -17.27
N THR A 228 -2.09 5.62 -17.20
CA THR A 228 -1.16 5.18 -18.26
C THR A 228 -1.04 3.66 -18.29
N GLU A 229 -1.02 3.01 -17.12
CA GLU A 229 -0.96 1.55 -17.00
C GLU A 229 -2.31 0.92 -17.34
N ILE A 230 -3.40 1.46 -16.78
CA ILE A 230 -4.77 0.99 -17.06
C ILE A 230 -5.08 1.09 -18.55
N ASN A 231 -4.84 2.23 -19.21
CA ASN A 231 -5.12 2.38 -20.65
C ASN A 231 -4.12 1.62 -21.55
N GLY A 232 -3.10 0.99 -20.98
CA GLY A 232 -2.22 0.06 -21.70
C GLY A 232 -2.86 -1.31 -21.94
N GLU A 233 -3.90 -1.66 -21.19
CA GLU A 233 -4.63 -2.91 -21.32
C GLU A 233 -5.67 -2.86 -22.46
N ASP A 234 -5.88 -4.01 -23.10
CA ASP A 234 -6.62 -4.19 -24.34
C ASP A 234 -8.12 -4.48 -24.13
N THR A 235 -8.56 -4.94 -22.95
CA THR A 235 -9.97 -5.23 -22.66
C THR A 235 -10.48 -4.50 -21.41
N PRO A 236 -11.79 -4.15 -21.34
CA PRO A 236 -12.41 -3.56 -20.15
C PRO A 236 -12.09 -4.30 -18.84
N LEU A 237 -12.21 -5.64 -18.84
CA LEU A 237 -11.91 -6.49 -17.69
C LEU A 237 -10.43 -6.40 -17.25
N LYS A 238 -9.48 -6.34 -18.20
CA LYS A 238 -8.06 -6.18 -17.86
C LYS A 238 -7.76 -4.77 -17.34
N LYS A 239 -8.43 -3.74 -17.87
CA LYS A 239 -8.33 -2.36 -17.34
C LYS A 239 -8.81 -2.28 -15.89
N GLU A 240 -9.96 -2.88 -15.62
CA GLU A 240 -10.50 -2.98 -14.27
C GLU A 240 -9.55 -3.71 -13.33
N LYS A 241 -9.10 -4.91 -13.71
CA LYS A 241 -8.14 -5.69 -12.92
C LYS A 241 -6.86 -4.91 -12.66
N MET A 242 -6.33 -4.21 -13.68
CA MET A 242 -5.15 -3.36 -13.51
C MET A 242 -5.37 -2.24 -12.48
N ALA A 243 -6.53 -1.59 -12.50
CA ALA A 243 -6.84 -0.55 -11.52
C ALA A 243 -6.98 -1.11 -10.10
N HIS A 244 -7.66 -2.25 -9.96
CA HIS A 244 -7.77 -2.99 -8.70
C HIS A 244 -6.37 -3.26 -8.11
N ASP A 245 -5.49 -3.87 -8.91
CA ASP A 245 -4.15 -4.28 -8.47
C ASP A 245 -3.30 -3.06 -8.10
N LEU A 246 -3.32 -2.00 -8.93
CA LEU A 246 -2.58 -0.76 -8.65
C LEU A 246 -3.05 -0.05 -7.38
N ILE A 247 -4.34 -0.11 -7.06
CA ILE A 247 -4.85 0.46 -5.81
C ILE A 247 -4.38 -0.40 -4.64
N CYS A 248 -4.64 -1.71 -4.65
CA CYS A 248 -4.33 -2.61 -3.55
C CYS A 248 -2.80 -2.70 -3.26
N ASP A 249 -1.96 -2.66 -4.30
CA ASP A 249 -0.50 -2.63 -4.13
C ASP A 249 0.01 -1.32 -3.51
N LYS A 250 -0.73 -0.22 -3.70
CA LYS A 250 -0.30 1.12 -3.32
C LYS A 250 -0.63 1.45 -1.87
N VAL A 251 -1.81 1.05 -1.39
CA VAL A 251 -2.35 1.51 -0.12
C VAL A 251 -2.30 0.45 0.95
N VAL A 252 -2.60 0.85 2.18
CA VAL A 252 -2.87 -0.09 3.25
C VAL A 252 -4.08 0.36 4.03
N TYR A 253 -4.89 -0.61 4.41
CA TYR A 253 -6.08 -0.39 5.21
C TYR A 253 -5.75 0.23 6.57
N ASP A 254 -6.48 1.28 6.90
CA ASP A 254 -6.35 2.04 8.14
C ASP A 254 -7.30 1.49 9.22
N GLU A 255 -6.77 0.57 10.03
CA GLU A 255 -7.49 -0.07 11.14
C GLU A 255 -7.77 0.88 12.33
N ASN A 256 -7.25 2.11 12.33
CA ASN A 256 -7.49 3.09 13.42
C ASN A 256 -8.49 4.18 13.00
N PHE A 257 -9.43 3.86 12.10
CA PHE A 257 -10.31 4.80 11.40
C PHE A 257 -10.98 5.86 12.30
N ASP A 258 -11.27 5.55 13.57
CA ASP A 258 -11.88 6.47 14.55
C ASP A 258 -10.96 7.63 15.01
N ASN A 259 -9.65 7.55 14.75
CA ASN A 259 -8.71 8.60 15.15
C ASN A 259 -8.62 9.72 14.12
N MET A 260 -9.56 10.67 14.15
CA MET A 260 -9.61 11.81 13.23
C MET A 260 -8.31 12.63 13.18
N ALA A 261 -7.53 12.69 14.27
CA ALA A 261 -6.25 13.41 14.30
C ALA A 261 -5.16 12.75 13.45
N LYS A 262 -5.27 11.43 13.21
CA LYS A 262 -4.35 10.65 12.37
C LYS A 262 -4.91 10.39 10.97
N ASN A 263 -6.23 10.32 10.83
CA ASN A 263 -6.90 9.66 9.71
C ASN A 263 -7.83 10.58 8.89
N ARG A 264 -7.64 11.89 9.04
CA ARG A 264 -8.43 12.97 8.42
C ARG A 264 -8.70 12.91 6.91
N PHE A 265 -8.06 12.03 6.16
CA PHE A 265 -8.22 11.89 4.70
C PHE A 265 -8.74 10.52 4.26
N ASN A 266 -8.82 9.54 5.17
CA ASN A 266 -8.96 8.12 4.83
C ASN A 266 -10.24 7.78 4.04
N GLN A 267 -11.26 8.65 4.06
CA GLN A 267 -12.50 8.50 3.29
C GLN A 267 -12.53 9.25 1.95
N THR A 268 -11.36 9.66 1.43
CA THR A 268 -11.27 10.39 0.15
C THR A 268 -10.17 9.83 -0.73
N ILE A 269 -10.24 10.08 -2.05
CA ILE A 269 -9.18 9.70 -3.00
C ILE A 269 -7.79 10.26 -2.63
N TYR A 270 -7.72 11.32 -1.83
CA TYR A 270 -6.44 11.87 -1.38
C TYR A 270 -5.67 10.85 -0.55
N SER A 271 -6.37 10.03 0.23
CA SER A 271 -5.72 9.01 1.07
C SER A 271 -5.04 7.92 0.27
N VAL A 272 -5.66 7.48 -0.82
CA VAL A 272 -5.08 6.52 -1.77
C VAL A 272 -3.96 7.16 -2.56
N LEU A 273 -4.24 8.27 -3.24
CA LEU A 273 -3.32 8.85 -4.21
C LEU A 273 -2.13 9.56 -3.56
N CYS A 274 -2.27 10.07 -2.33
CA CYS A 274 -1.30 10.99 -1.75
C CYS A 274 -0.72 10.57 -0.39
N THR A 275 -1.33 9.66 0.36
CA THR A 275 -0.85 9.25 1.69
C THR A 275 -0.68 7.75 1.89
N ASP A 276 -1.08 6.93 0.92
CA ASP A 276 -0.88 5.46 0.88
C ASP A 276 -1.51 4.70 2.08
N SER A 277 -2.58 5.26 2.69
CA SER A 277 -3.29 4.68 3.84
C SER A 277 -4.74 5.14 3.84
N THR A 278 -5.70 4.23 3.78
CA THR A 278 -7.11 4.55 3.46
C THR A 278 -8.11 3.58 4.12
N VAL A 279 -9.40 3.86 4.00
CA VAL A 279 -10.51 2.93 4.34
C VAL A 279 -11.41 2.70 3.12
N CYS A 280 -12.48 1.91 3.28
CA CYS A 280 -13.38 1.49 2.21
C CYS A 280 -13.80 2.62 1.25
N ALA A 281 -14.23 3.75 1.79
CA ALA A 281 -14.62 4.91 0.97
C ALA A 281 -13.49 5.43 0.05
N GLY A 282 -12.23 5.40 0.49
CA GLY A 282 -11.11 5.86 -0.32
C GLY A 282 -10.71 4.85 -1.41
N TYR A 283 -10.71 3.54 -1.11
CA TYR A 283 -10.56 2.48 -2.14
C TYR A 283 -11.59 2.69 -3.24
N SER A 284 -12.86 2.68 -2.84
CA SER A 284 -13.99 2.61 -3.76
C SER A 284 -14.15 3.88 -4.58
N GLN A 285 -13.92 5.07 -3.98
CA GLN A 285 -13.89 6.33 -4.73
C GLN A 285 -12.74 6.38 -5.75
N THR A 286 -11.58 5.81 -5.42
CA THR A 286 -10.43 5.82 -6.33
C THR A 286 -10.63 4.86 -7.49
N MET A 287 -11.20 3.67 -7.22
CA MET A 287 -11.59 2.72 -8.26
C MET A 287 -12.57 3.36 -9.23
N MET A 288 -13.65 3.96 -8.71
CA MET A 288 -14.65 4.65 -9.51
C MET A 288 -14.03 5.77 -10.36
N LEU A 289 -13.19 6.60 -9.76
CA LEU A 289 -12.49 7.68 -10.46
C LEU A 289 -11.67 7.17 -11.65
N LEU A 290 -10.93 6.07 -11.47
CA LEU A 290 -10.04 5.53 -12.49
C LEU A 290 -10.82 4.83 -13.60
N MET A 291 -11.88 4.09 -13.26
CA MET A 291 -12.75 3.44 -14.24
C MET A 291 -13.47 4.44 -15.12
N ASN A 292 -14.13 5.44 -14.53
CA ASN A 292 -14.82 6.47 -15.30
C ASN A 292 -13.84 7.23 -16.21
N ALA A 293 -12.63 7.55 -15.71
CA ALA A 293 -11.60 8.19 -16.53
C ALA A 293 -11.00 7.29 -17.63
N ALA A 294 -11.07 5.96 -17.47
CA ALA A 294 -10.69 4.98 -18.48
C ALA A 294 -11.82 4.66 -19.48
N GLY A 295 -12.98 5.30 -19.33
CA GLY A 295 -14.17 5.12 -20.17
C GLY A 295 -15.00 3.90 -19.82
N LEU A 296 -14.92 3.42 -18.56
CA LEU A 296 -15.74 2.33 -18.03
C LEU A 296 -16.68 2.88 -16.98
N ASP A 297 -17.98 2.64 -17.14
CA ASP A 297 -18.97 3.15 -16.20
C ASP A 297 -18.83 2.45 -14.86
N CYS A 298 -18.53 3.24 -13.84
CA CYS A 298 -18.42 2.79 -12.47
C CYS A 298 -19.18 3.75 -11.54
N ALA A 299 -19.85 3.16 -10.55
CA ALA A 299 -20.56 3.86 -9.50
C ALA A 299 -20.19 3.26 -8.14
N MET A 300 -20.74 3.85 -7.08
CA MET A 300 -20.51 3.42 -5.69
C MET A 300 -21.75 2.73 -5.17
N ALA A 301 -21.59 1.63 -4.43
CA ALA A 301 -22.61 1.13 -3.54
C ALA A 301 -22.11 1.28 -2.10
N PHE A 302 -23.01 1.51 -1.15
CA PHE A 302 -22.62 1.79 0.23
C PHE A 302 -23.72 1.43 1.22
N SER A 303 -23.28 1.17 2.45
CA SER A 303 -24.06 0.95 3.66
C SER A 303 -23.70 2.04 4.69
N PRO A 304 -24.34 2.08 5.88
CA PRO A 304 -23.89 2.98 6.94
C PRO A 304 -22.45 2.74 7.42
N THR A 305 -21.87 1.57 7.14
CA THR A 305 -20.55 1.18 7.66
C THR A 305 -19.53 0.85 6.57
N HIS A 306 -19.93 0.76 5.31
CA HIS A 306 -19.07 0.22 4.27
C HIS A 306 -19.36 0.78 2.87
N ALA A 307 -18.37 0.80 2.00
CA ALA A 307 -18.49 1.33 0.64
C ALA A 307 -17.69 0.51 -0.36
N TRP A 308 -18.32 0.14 -1.47
CA TRP A 308 -17.75 -0.67 -2.55
C TRP A 308 -18.22 -0.13 -3.91
N ASN A 309 -17.96 -0.86 -5.00
CA ASN A 309 -18.21 -0.40 -6.35
C ASN A 309 -19.26 -1.22 -7.10
N LEU A 310 -19.94 -0.51 -7.99
CA LEU A 310 -20.71 -1.04 -9.10
C LEU A 310 -19.89 -0.80 -10.37
N ILE A 311 -19.69 -1.80 -11.22
CA ILE A 311 -19.02 -1.61 -12.52
C ILE A 311 -19.86 -2.21 -13.64
N TYR A 312 -19.91 -1.52 -14.78
CA TYR A 312 -20.61 -1.99 -15.98
C TYR A 312 -19.63 -2.62 -16.96
N LEU A 313 -19.77 -3.93 -17.17
CA LEU A 313 -18.92 -4.72 -18.05
C LEU A 313 -19.77 -5.69 -18.88
N GLU A 314 -19.44 -5.78 -20.17
CA GLU A 314 -20.05 -6.76 -21.08
C GLU A 314 -21.59 -6.79 -21.04
N GLY A 315 -22.21 -5.62 -20.85
CA GLY A 315 -23.67 -5.48 -20.83
C GLY A 315 -24.32 -5.57 -19.45
N ASN A 316 -23.56 -5.89 -18.40
CA ASN A 316 -24.09 -6.16 -17.06
C ASN A 316 -23.43 -5.29 -15.99
N TRP A 317 -24.20 -4.90 -14.98
CA TRP A 317 -23.65 -4.32 -13.75
C TRP A 317 -23.21 -5.44 -12.80
N GLN A 318 -22.10 -5.23 -12.10
CA GLN A 318 -21.55 -6.19 -11.14
C GLN A 318 -20.97 -5.45 -9.93
N TYR A 319 -20.90 -6.14 -8.79
CA TYR A 319 -20.24 -5.63 -7.60
C TYR A 319 -18.74 -5.92 -7.58
N VAL A 320 -17.97 -4.96 -7.08
CA VAL A 320 -16.52 -5.08 -6.87
C VAL A 320 -16.19 -4.48 -5.51
N ASP A 321 -15.45 -5.20 -4.66
CA ASP A 321 -14.98 -4.68 -3.38
C ASP A 321 -13.49 -4.87 -3.18
N LEU A 322 -12.73 -3.79 -3.42
CA LEU A 322 -11.29 -3.76 -3.23
C LEU A 322 -10.88 -3.87 -1.76
N THR A 323 -11.72 -3.43 -0.84
CA THR A 323 -11.42 -3.44 0.59
C THR A 323 -11.40 -4.86 1.12
N TRP A 324 -12.40 -5.65 0.70
CA TRP A 324 -12.48 -7.06 1.03
C TRP A 324 -11.60 -7.92 0.15
N ASP A 325 -11.18 -7.44 -1.01
CA ASP A 325 -10.13 -8.11 -1.78
C ASP A 325 -8.72 -7.84 -1.22
N ASP A 326 -8.45 -6.68 -0.60
CA ASP A 326 -7.15 -6.35 0.03
C ASP A 326 -6.97 -6.96 1.43
N GLN A 327 -6.64 -8.25 1.46
CA GLN A 327 -6.57 -9.07 2.68
C GLN A 327 -5.17 -9.07 3.34
N PRO A 328 -5.09 -9.42 4.64
CA PRO A 328 -3.81 -9.67 5.31
C PRO A 328 -3.02 -10.79 4.62
N GLY A 329 -1.96 -10.42 3.88
CA GLY A 329 -1.14 -11.35 3.09
C GLY A 329 -1.04 -11.00 1.61
N GLY A 330 -1.82 -10.02 1.16
CA GLY A 330 -1.93 -9.60 -0.23
C GLY A 330 -3.40 -9.59 -0.66
N TRP A 331 -3.67 -9.11 -1.86
CA TRP A 331 -5.03 -9.01 -2.36
C TRP A 331 -5.48 -10.27 -3.13
N VAL A 332 -6.79 -10.50 -3.17
CA VAL A 332 -7.49 -11.60 -3.86
C VAL A 332 -8.52 -11.03 -4.86
N TYR A 333 -9.38 -11.88 -5.43
CA TYR A 333 -10.50 -11.47 -6.30
C TYR A 333 -11.80 -12.13 -5.85
N THR A 334 -11.99 -12.28 -4.55
CA THR A 334 -13.15 -12.94 -3.96
C THR A 334 -14.39 -12.09 -4.13
N TYR A 335 -14.25 -10.77 -3.97
CA TYR A 335 -15.32 -9.78 -4.04
C TYR A 335 -15.32 -9.02 -5.38
N PHE A 336 -14.63 -9.55 -6.39
CA PHE A 336 -14.44 -8.94 -7.70
C PHE A 336 -15.46 -9.45 -8.73
N ASN A 337 -16.27 -8.54 -9.28
CA ASN A 337 -17.34 -8.79 -10.24
C ASN A 337 -18.31 -9.90 -9.82
N ARG A 338 -19.09 -9.60 -8.78
CA ARG A 338 -20.07 -10.48 -8.16
C ARG A 338 -21.50 -10.02 -8.39
N SER A 339 -22.41 -10.99 -8.43
CA SER A 339 -23.85 -10.75 -8.32
C SER A 339 -24.21 -10.24 -6.91
N ARG A 340 -25.37 -9.60 -6.79
CA ARG A 340 -25.89 -9.14 -5.49
C ARG A 340 -26.14 -10.32 -4.54
N GLU A 341 -26.71 -11.39 -5.06
CA GLU A 341 -26.93 -12.62 -4.30
C GLU A 341 -25.62 -13.18 -3.76
N MET A 342 -24.59 -13.30 -4.61
CA MET A 342 -23.30 -13.82 -4.18
C MET A 342 -22.63 -12.91 -3.14
N MET A 343 -22.70 -11.58 -3.33
CA MET A 343 -22.15 -10.61 -2.39
C MET A 343 -22.83 -10.71 -1.02
N HIS A 344 -24.17 -10.79 -1.00
CA HIS A 344 -24.95 -10.94 0.23
C HIS A 344 -24.71 -12.31 0.90
N ARG A 345 -24.59 -13.39 0.14
CA ARG A 345 -24.25 -14.71 0.71
C ARG A 345 -22.89 -14.72 1.39
N MET A 346 -21.89 -14.06 0.78
CA MET A 346 -20.54 -13.99 1.35
C MET A 346 -20.48 -13.09 2.59
N ASP A 347 -21.11 -11.91 2.55
CA ASP A 347 -21.12 -10.98 3.68
C ASP A 347 -22.30 -9.98 3.63
N MET A 348 -23.47 -10.44 4.04
CA MET A 348 -24.65 -9.58 4.20
C MET A 348 -24.48 -8.52 5.30
N ALA A 349 -23.59 -8.74 6.28
CA ALA A 349 -23.46 -7.83 7.41
C ALA A 349 -22.85 -6.48 6.98
N SER A 350 -21.82 -6.50 6.13
CA SER A 350 -21.20 -5.26 5.63
C SER A 350 -21.74 -4.81 4.27
N HIS A 351 -22.15 -5.74 3.40
CA HIS A 351 -22.63 -5.46 2.04
C HIS A 351 -24.16 -5.32 1.94
N ARG A 352 -24.81 -4.87 3.01
CA ARG A 352 -26.21 -4.46 2.98
C ARG A 352 -26.30 -3.00 2.57
N GLU A 353 -26.81 -2.74 1.39
CA GLU A 353 -26.94 -1.39 0.85
C GLU A 353 -27.84 -0.52 1.75
N GLU A 354 -27.60 0.80 1.76
CA GLU A 354 -28.54 1.75 2.33
C GLU A 354 -29.93 1.54 1.72
N GLU A 355 -30.97 1.45 2.54
CA GLU A 355 -32.32 1.06 2.10
C GLU A 355 -32.85 1.96 0.97
N PHE A 356 -32.54 3.26 1.01
CA PHE A 356 -32.98 4.18 -0.04
C PHE A 356 -32.31 3.93 -1.40
N LEU A 357 -31.14 3.28 -1.43
CA LEU A 357 -30.43 2.95 -2.68
C LEU A 357 -31.12 1.83 -3.46
N ASP A 358 -31.95 0.99 -2.83
CA ASP A 358 -32.61 -0.14 -3.50
C ASP A 358 -33.38 0.29 -4.76
N SER A 359 -34.00 1.47 -4.72
CA SER A 359 -34.73 2.05 -5.85
C SER A 359 -33.83 2.56 -7.00
N TYR A 360 -32.52 2.66 -6.78
CA TYR A 360 -31.54 3.17 -7.73
C TYR A 360 -30.58 2.11 -8.26
N LEU A 361 -30.44 0.97 -7.58
CA LEU A 361 -29.50 -0.08 -7.95
C LEU A 361 -29.94 -0.80 -9.24
N PRO A 362 -28.98 -1.24 -10.08
CA PRO A 362 -29.29 -1.97 -11.29
C PRO A 362 -29.61 -3.45 -10.97
N GLU A 363 -30.04 -4.20 -11.98
CA GLU A 363 -30.01 -5.66 -11.88
C GLU A 363 -28.55 -6.15 -11.80
N LEU A 364 -28.28 -7.01 -10.81
CA LEU A 364 -26.95 -7.49 -10.43
C LEU A 364 -26.97 -9.02 -10.35
N THR A 365 -27.26 -9.66 -11.48
CA THR A 365 -27.58 -11.10 -11.57
C THR A 365 -26.42 -11.96 -12.03
N VAL A 366 -25.31 -11.35 -12.45
CA VAL A 366 -24.21 -12.06 -13.12
C VAL A 366 -22.95 -12.03 -12.28
N ASP A 367 -22.37 -13.21 -12.07
CA ASP A 367 -21.00 -13.39 -11.58
C ASP A 367 -20.03 -13.48 -12.76
N SER A 368 -18.85 -12.85 -12.66
CA SER A 368 -17.88 -12.79 -13.76
C SER A 368 -17.21 -14.14 -14.07
N PRO A 369 -16.86 -14.39 -15.35
CA PRO A 369 -16.09 -15.57 -15.79
C PRO A 369 -14.60 -15.53 -15.45
N VAL A 370 -14.09 -14.56 -14.65
CA VAL A 370 -12.69 -14.57 -14.20
C VAL A 370 -12.41 -15.85 -13.41
N LYS A 371 -11.82 -16.83 -14.08
CA LYS A 371 -11.18 -17.97 -13.44
C LYS A 371 -10.03 -17.44 -12.57
N GLN A 372 -10.24 -17.46 -11.26
CA GLN A 372 -9.20 -17.19 -10.28
C GLN A 372 -8.03 -18.15 -10.51
N THR A 373 -6.85 -17.60 -10.79
CA THR A 373 -5.60 -18.35 -10.88
C THR A 373 -4.83 -18.13 -9.59
N LEU A 374 -4.49 -19.22 -8.89
CA LEU A 374 -3.58 -19.14 -7.75
C LEU A 374 -2.15 -18.88 -8.24
N PRO A 375 -1.33 -18.13 -7.47
CA PRO A 375 0.10 -18.00 -7.76
C PRO A 375 0.80 -19.37 -7.76
N PRO A 376 1.88 -19.56 -8.54
CA PRO A 376 2.68 -20.78 -8.47
C PRO A 376 3.20 -21.03 -7.04
N GLY A 377 2.88 -22.19 -6.44
CA GLY A 377 3.35 -22.58 -5.11
C GLY A 377 2.33 -22.50 -3.97
N VAL A 378 1.06 -22.21 -4.27
CA VAL A 378 -0.06 -22.20 -3.30
C VAL A 378 -1.05 -23.32 -3.61
N ARG A 379 -1.39 -24.17 -2.64
CA ARG A 379 -2.39 -25.25 -2.76
C ARG A 379 -3.22 -25.42 -1.48
N MET A 380 -4.34 -26.13 -1.54
CA MET A 380 -5.19 -26.43 -0.37
C MET A 380 -5.06 -27.90 0.01
N GLU A 381 -4.99 -28.22 1.30
CA GLU A 381 -4.88 -29.59 1.81
C GLU A 381 -5.66 -29.74 3.13
N ASN A 382 -6.72 -30.56 3.15
CA ASN A 382 -7.56 -30.85 4.34
C ASN A 382 -8.18 -29.62 5.04
N GLY A 383 -8.74 -28.68 4.28
CA GLY A 383 -9.34 -27.45 4.85
C GLY A 383 -8.30 -26.45 5.35
N ARG A 384 -7.04 -26.59 4.93
CA ARG A 384 -5.90 -25.74 5.29
C ARG A 384 -5.24 -25.18 4.03
N VAL A 385 -4.78 -23.93 4.10
CA VAL A 385 -3.93 -23.32 3.04
C VAL A 385 -2.51 -23.86 3.19
N VAL A 386 -1.88 -24.24 2.06
CA VAL A 386 -0.50 -24.76 1.98
C VAL A 386 0.34 -23.93 1.02
N LEU A 387 1.46 -23.39 1.52
CA LEU A 387 2.50 -22.74 0.71
C LEU A 387 3.75 -23.61 0.65
N THR A 388 4.39 -23.65 -0.51
CA THR A 388 5.66 -24.37 -0.70
C THR A 388 6.82 -23.39 -0.90
N SER A 389 7.83 -23.44 -0.01
CA SER A 389 9.11 -22.74 -0.16
C SER A 389 10.25 -23.67 0.25
N ASP A 390 11.30 -23.75 -0.57
CA ASP A 390 12.55 -24.47 -0.28
C ASP A 390 12.39 -25.94 0.20
N GLY A 391 11.42 -26.67 -0.34
CA GLY A 391 11.24 -28.11 -0.10
C GLY A 391 10.52 -28.50 1.18
N ASN A 392 9.87 -27.54 1.87
CA ASN A 392 9.00 -27.79 3.02
C ASN A 392 7.62 -27.13 2.83
N ASP A 393 6.56 -27.76 3.37
CA ASP A 393 5.18 -27.28 3.34
C ASP A 393 4.75 -26.68 4.69
N ILE A 394 3.97 -25.59 4.67
CA ILE A 394 3.43 -24.90 5.87
C ILE A 394 1.89 -24.90 5.80
N TYR A 395 1.21 -25.31 6.89
CA TYR A 395 -0.25 -25.51 6.95
C TYR A 395 -0.97 -24.51 7.91
N TYR A 396 -2.20 -24.09 7.60
CA TYR A 396 -3.02 -23.17 8.43
C TYR A 396 -4.44 -23.67 8.72
N MET A 397 -4.94 -23.52 9.96
CA MET A 397 -6.28 -23.93 10.40
C MET A 397 -7.32 -22.79 10.25
N LEU A 398 -8.52 -23.12 9.79
CA LEU A 398 -9.70 -22.24 9.80
C LEU A 398 -10.27 -22.11 11.23
N GLY A 399 -10.55 -20.87 11.67
CA GLY A 399 -11.41 -20.61 12.85
C GLY A 399 -10.76 -20.20 14.17
N GLU A 400 -9.43 -20.03 14.26
CA GLU A 400 -8.79 -19.44 15.45
C GLU A 400 -8.00 -18.16 15.13
N GLU A 401 -8.07 -17.15 16.03
CA GLU A 401 -7.57 -15.80 15.76
C GLU A 401 -6.05 -15.73 15.44
N PRO A 402 -5.68 -15.14 14.29
CA PRO A 402 -4.31 -14.77 14.01
C PRO A 402 -3.93 -13.51 14.83
N PHE A 403 -2.89 -13.63 15.66
CA PHE A 403 -2.28 -12.51 16.41
C PHE A 403 -2.09 -11.27 15.50
N ARG A 404 -2.77 -10.17 15.83
CA ARG A 404 -2.60 -8.85 15.20
C ARG A 404 -1.16 -8.35 15.38
N LEU A 405 -0.39 -8.28 14.29
CA LEU A 405 0.87 -7.52 14.26
C LEU A 405 0.64 -6.17 13.58
N LYS A 406 1.11 -5.09 14.21
CA LYS A 406 1.01 -3.74 13.66
C LYS A 406 2.05 -3.56 12.55
N LYS A 407 1.67 -2.85 11.47
CA LYS A 407 2.46 -2.59 10.26
C LYS A 407 3.92 -2.10 10.47
N ALA A 408 4.25 -1.53 11.62
CA ALA A 408 5.63 -1.13 11.98
C ALA A 408 6.58 -2.32 12.20
N GLU A 409 6.07 -3.48 12.58
CA GLU A 409 6.85 -4.72 12.76
C GLU A 409 7.09 -5.46 11.43
N LYS A 410 6.36 -5.09 10.37
CA LYS A 410 6.43 -5.67 9.01
C LYS A 410 7.78 -5.46 8.31
N TYR A 411 8.67 -4.63 8.86
CA TYR A 411 9.92 -4.24 8.18
C TYR A 411 11.21 -4.29 9.01
N THR A 412 11.20 -4.59 10.32
CA THR A 412 12.45 -4.43 11.11
C THR A 412 12.77 -5.47 12.20
N SER A 413 12.02 -6.54 12.46
CA SER A 413 12.51 -7.58 13.38
C SER A 413 11.98 -8.98 13.09
N PRO A 414 12.83 -10.03 13.24
CA PRO A 414 12.38 -11.42 13.17
C PRO A 414 11.52 -11.75 14.39
N LEU A 415 10.38 -12.42 14.20
CA LEU A 415 9.53 -12.86 15.32
C LEU A 415 10.20 -14.01 16.10
N PRO A 416 10.20 -13.97 17.44
CA PRO A 416 10.88 -14.96 18.27
C PRO A 416 9.94 -16.10 18.72
N GLY A 417 10.42 -17.34 18.64
CA GLY A 417 9.87 -18.50 19.38
C GLY A 417 9.41 -19.68 18.53
N ILE A 418 8.86 -19.43 17.34
CA ILE A 418 8.77 -20.31 16.17
C ILE A 418 8.81 -19.34 14.97
N SER A 419 9.77 -19.47 14.05
CA SER A 419 9.86 -18.58 12.89
C SER A 419 9.14 -19.20 11.69
N GLY A 420 8.05 -18.69 11.11
CA GLY A 420 7.24 -17.52 11.43
C GLY A 420 6.50 -17.01 10.18
N THR A 421 5.31 -17.55 9.86
CA THR A 421 4.21 -16.83 9.19
C THR A 421 2.88 -17.50 9.56
N ARG A 422 1.83 -16.69 9.76
CA ARG A 422 0.41 -17.08 9.77
C ARG A 422 -0.23 -16.63 8.43
N ILE A 423 -0.86 -17.55 7.69
CA ILE A 423 -1.73 -17.26 6.54
C ILE A 423 -3.16 -17.39 7.03
N THR A 424 -3.97 -16.41 6.69
CA THR A 424 -5.41 -16.42 6.94
C THR A 424 -6.09 -17.21 5.82
N ALA A 425 -6.80 -18.28 6.18
CA ALA A 425 -7.63 -19.07 5.28
C ALA A 425 -9.02 -18.42 5.11
N VAL A 426 -9.53 -18.41 3.89
CA VAL A 426 -10.89 -17.95 3.55
C VAL A 426 -11.87 -19.12 3.69
N THR A 427 -12.96 -18.93 4.42
CA THR A 427 -14.08 -19.88 4.55
C THR A 427 -14.90 -19.93 3.26
N ALA A 428 -15.28 -21.12 2.80
CA ALA A 428 -16.26 -21.32 1.74
C ALA A 428 -17.63 -21.63 2.35
N ALA A 429 -18.63 -20.81 2.04
CA ALA A 429 -20.04 -21.18 2.10
C ALA A 429 -20.63 -20.97 0.69
N GLU A 430 -21.04 -22.09 0.10
CA GLU A 430 -21.97 -22.23 -1.03
C GLU A 430 -21.74 -21.35 -2.28
N GLY A 431 -20.97 -21.88 -3.24
CA GLY A 431 -21.38 -21.73 -4.64
C GLY A 431 -20.34 -21.50 -5.74
N CYS A 432 -19.04 -21.36 -5.48
CA CYS A 432 -18.08 -21.06 -6.56
C CYS A 432 -16.69 -21.71 -6.39
N PHE A 433 -16.52 -22.99 -6.77
CA PHE A 433 -15.20 -23.58 -7.11
C PHE A 433 -15.35 -24.79 -8.04
N GLU A 434 -14.51 -24.89 -9.10
CA GLU A 434 -13.80 -26.14 -9.47
C GLU A 434 -12.47 -25.84 -10.18
N SER A 435 -11.37 -26.00 -9.43
CA SER A 435 -10.29 -26.88 -9.83
C SER A 435 -10.81 -28.33 -9.84
N ARG A 436 -10.33 -29.18 -10.74
CA ARG A 436 -10.61 -30.63 -10.64
C ARG A 436 -10.20 -31.17 -9.26
N GLN A 437 -11.10 -31.95 -8.67
CA GLN A 437 -10.85 -32.75 -7.48
C GLN A 437 -9.59 -33.61 -7.64
N VAL A 438 -8.70 -33.58 -6.63
CA VAL A 438 -7.91 -34.76 -6.30
C VAL A 438 -8.30 -35.16 -4.88
N LYS A 439 -9.18 -36.16 -4.76
CA LYS A 439 -9.40 -36.86 -3.50
C LYS A 439 -8.15 -37.69 -3.22
N THR A 440 -7.20 -37.17 -2.44
CA THR A 440 -6.09 -38.01 -1.95
C THR A 440 -6.22 -38.19 -0.45
N LYS A 441 -6.24 -39.45 -0.03
CA LYS A 441 -6.27 -39.87 1.37
C LYS A 441 -4.85 -39.68 1.93
N VAL A 442 -4.65 -38.95 3.02
CA VAL A 442 -3.33 -38.92 3.70
C VAL A 442 -3.11 -40.27 4.36
N CYS A 443 -2.00 -40.92 4.04
CA CYS A 443 -1.60 -42.23 4.52
C CYS A 443 -0.45 -42.04 5.51
N GLN A 444 -0.66 -42.46 6.75
CA GLN A 444 0.41 -42.57 7.73
C GLN A 444 1.18 -43.86 7.47
N VAL A 445 2.50 -43.74 7.33
CA VAL A 445 3.38 -44.90 7.18
C VAL A 445 4.34 -44.96 8.35
N ASP A 446 4.20 -46.01 9.14
CA ASP A 446 5.07 -46.31 10.28
C ASP A 446 6.16 -47.28 9.84
N PHE A 447 7.39 -47.06 10.31
CA PHE A 447 8.53 -47.92 10.00
C PHE A 447 8.94 -48.70 11.23
N VAL A 448 8.91 -50.02 11.15
CA VAL A 448 9.35 -50.91 12.22
C VAL A 448 10.66 -51.57 11.81
N LEU A 449 11.71 -51.29 12.59
CA LEU A 449 13.03 -51.90 12.42
C LEU A 449 13.40 -52.62 13.72
N ASP A 450 13.74 -53.91 13.62
CA ASP A 450 14.09 -54.76 14.77
C ASP A 450 13.06 -54.71 15.92
N GLY A 451 11.77 -54.67 15.56
CA GLY A 451 10.65 -54.62 16.51
C GLY A 451 10.39 -53.23 17.13
N THR A 452 11.14 -52.20 16.75
CA THR A 452 10.98 -50.83 17.25
C THR A 452 10.39 -49.92 16.17
N VAL A 453 9.38 -49.12 16.52
CA VAL A 453 8.80 -48.11 15.63
C VAL A 453 9.72 -46.89 15.59
N LEU A 454 10.19 -46.53 14.39
CA LEU A 454 11.01 -45.33 14.17
C LEU A 454 10.12 -44.08 14.22
N SER A 455 10.56 -43.05 14.94
CA SER A 455 9.84 -41.77 15.09
C SER A 455 10.65 -40.59 14.53
N PRO A 456 9.99 -39.58 13.94
CA PRO A 456 8.53 -39.50 13.72
C PRO A 456 8.07 -40.33 12.51
N SER A 457 6.79 -40.75 12.52
CA SER A 457 6.14 -41.41 11.37
C SER A 457 6.11 -40.50 10.14
N GLN A 458 6.07 -41.09 8.95
CA GLN A 458 6.02 -40.34 7.70
C GLN A 458 4.59 -40.22 7.17
N MET A 459 4.18 -38.99 6.86
CA MET A 459 2.87 -38.69 6.29
C MET A 459 3.00 -38.50 4.77
N VAL A 460 2.20 -39.25 4.00
CA VAL A 460 2.30 -39.30 2.53
C VAL A 460 0.90 -39.26 1.91
N LEU A 461 0.71 -38.56 0.80
CA LEU A 461 -0.58 -38.54 0.09
C LEU A 461 -0.83 -39.87 -0.66
N SER A 462 -2.08 -40.34 -0.68
CA SER A 462 -2.45 -41.60 -1.35
C SER A 462 -2.19 -41.52 -2.85
N GLY A 463 -1.26 -42.32 -3.35
CA GLY A 463 -0.78 -42.38 -4.73
C GLY A 463 0.64 -41.81 -4.91
N GLU A 464 1.13 -41.02 -3.94
CA GLU A 464 2.44 -40.40 -3.99
C GLU A 464 3.54 -41.31 -3.42
N LYS A 465 4.77 -41.05 -3.87
CA LYS A 465 5.96 -41.80 -3.46
C LYS A 465 6.53 -41.23 -2.17
N MET A 466 7.18 -42.09 -1.39
CA MET A 466 7.81 -41.69 -0.13
C MET A 466 9.30 -41.98 -0.13
N LYS A 467 10.06 -41.26 0.71
CA LYS A 467 11.51 -41.50 0.86
C LYS A 467 11.75 -42.52 1.96
N ALA A 468 12.65 -43.48 1.72
CA ALA A 468 13.04 -44.44 2.75
C ALA A 468 13.71 -43.73 3.94
N PRO A 469 13.42 -44.15 5.18
CA PRO A 469 14.08 -43.59 6.36
C PRO A 469 15.56 -43.98 6.35
N ALA A 470 16.40 -43.11 6.90
CA ALA A 470 17.80 -43.43 7.13
C ALA A 470 17.89 -44.55 8.19
N ILE A 471 18.56 -45.65 7.86
CA ILE A 471 18.82 -46.77 8.76
C ILE A 471 20.34 -46.93 8.96
N GLY A 472 20.74 -47.43 10.12
CA GLY A 472 22.14 -47.75 10.40
C GLY A 472 22.55 -49.12 9.83
N ASP A 473 23.86 -49.39 9.86
CA ASP A 473 24.43 -50.66 9.42
C ASP A 473 24.29 -51.76 10.50
N ARG A 474 24.06 -53.01 10.07
CA ARG A 474 24.01 -54.19 10.96
C ARG A 474 25.06 -55.22 10.54
N ALA A 475 26.10 -55.38 11.35
CA ALA A 475 27.22 -56.27 11.06
C ALA A 475 26.77 -57.73 10.83
N GLY A 476 27.22 -58.35 9.73
CA GLY A 476 26.92 -59.75 9.37
C GLY A 476 25.56 -59.98 8.70
N TYR A 477 24.79 -58.91 8.45
CA TYR A 477 23.49 -58.95 7.81
C TYR A 477 23.41 -57.91 6.70
N THR A 478 22.78 -58.26 5.58
CA THR A 478 22.46 -57.31 4.52
C THR A 478 21.03 -56.84 4.69
N PHE A 479 20.80 -55.54 4.68
CA PHE A 479 19.43 -55.01 4.64
C PHE A 479 18.85 -55.32 3.27
N THR A 480 17.81 -56.16 3.21
CA THR A 480 17.24 -56.59 1.93
C THR A 480 16.04 -55.77 1.52
N GLY A 481 15.58 -54.82 2.34
CA GLY A 481 14.49 -53.91 2.02
C GLY A 481 13.35 -53.89 3.04
N TRP A 482 12.36 -53.05 2.75
CA TRP A 482 11.16 -52.86 3.56
C TRP A 482 10.02 -53.71 3.01
N HIS A 483 9.15 -54.24 3.89
CA HIS A 483 8.07 -55.17 3.53
C HIS A 483 6.75 -54.74 4.18
N LYS A 484 5.60 -55.10 3.60
CA LYS A 484 4.26 -54.72 4.07
C LYS A 484 3.74 -55.55 5.24
N ASP A 485 4.37 -56.70 5.50
CA ASP A 485 3.97 -57.65 6.54
C ASP A 485 5.10 -57.91 7.56
N PRO A 486 4.78 -58.22 8.83
CA PRO A 486 5.79 -58.51 9.86
C PRO A 486 6.69 -59.71 9.54
N GLY A 487 6.20 -60.68 8.75
CA GLY A 487 6.98 -61.84 8.29
C GLY A 487 8.02 -61.50 7.22
N CYS A 488 7.99 -60.27 6.72
CA CYS A 488 8.82 -59.76 5.63
C CYS A 488 8.77 -60.64 4.37
N THR A 489 7.57 -61.04 3.98
CA THR A 489 7.30 -61.87 2.79
C THR A 489 6.79 -61.07 1.58
N GLU A 490 6.22 -59.89 1.79
CA GLU A 490 5.72 -58.98 0.76
C GLU A 490 6.58 -57.71 0.67
N PRO A 491 7.53 -57.61 -0.29
CA PRO A 491 8.42 -56.45 -0.39
C PRO A 491 7.67 -55.18 -0.79
N TYR A 492 8.11 -54.04 -0.25
CA TYR A 492 7.64 -52.71 -0.57
C TYR A 492 8.73 -51.91 -1.30
N SER A 493 8.36 -51.33 -2.45
CA SER A 493 9.23 -50.46 -3.24
C SER A 493 8.88 -48.99 -3.02
N PHE A 494 9.86 -48.16 -2.69
CA PHE A 494 9.68 -46.70 -2.58
C PHE A 494 9.47 -46.00 -3.93
N ALA A 495 9.64 -46.73 -5.04
CA ALA A 495 9.24 -46.25 -6.34
C ALA A 495 7.72 -46.36 -6.55
N ASP A 496 7.01 -47.12 -5.72
CA ASP A 496 5.56 -47.32 -5.77
C ASP A 496 4.84 -46.28 -4.91
N GLY A 497 3.63 -45.91 -5.31
CA GLY A 497 2.80 -44.98 -4.55
C GLY A 497 2.18 -45.63 -3.31
N VAL A 498 2.00 -44.86 -2.23
CA VAL A 498 1.32 -45.31 -1.01
C VAL A 498 -0.19 -45.23 -1.25
N SER A 499 -0.97 -46.32 -1.23
CA SER A 499 -2.43 -46.27 -1.49
C SER A 499 -3.30 -46.28 -0.22
N GLY A 500 -2.69 -46.44 0.96
CA GLY A 500 -3.34 -46.48 2.27
C GLY A 500 -2.33 -46.40 3.41
N SER A 501 -2.75 -45.99 4.61
CA SER A 501 -1.89 -46.05 5.80
C SER A 501 -1.44 -47.49 6.04
N MET A 502 -0.15 -47.70 6.30
CA MET A 502 0.44 -49.02 6.45
C MET A 502 1.64 -48.98 7.39
N THR A 503 2.10 -50.16 7.81
CA THR A 503 3.34 -50.30 8.56
C THR A 503 4.31 -51.11 7.73
N LEU A 504 5.52 -50.59 7.56
CA LEU A 504 6.59 -51.25 6.82
C LEU A 504 7.62 -51.85 7.78
N TYR A 505 8.00 -53.09 7.53
CA TYR A 505 8.92 -53.86 8.36
C TYR A 505 10.26 -54.06 7.63
N GLY A 506 11.36 -53.66 8.27
CA GLY A 506 12.69 -53.79 7.70
C GLY A 506 13.24 -55.21 7.82
N ARG A 507 13.65 -55.83 6.70
CA ARG A 507 14.20 -57.19 6.68
C ARG A 507 15.72 -57.17 6.58
N TRP A 508 16.35 -57.98 7.43
CA TRP A 508 17.77 -58.28 7.38
C TRP A 508 17.97 -59.74 6.98
N LEU A 509 18.81 -59.99 5.98
CA LEU A 509 19.23 -61.35 5.60
C LEU A 509 20.66 -61.58 6.08
N LYS A 510 20.88 -62.68 6.80
CA LYS A 510 22.22 -63.09 7.23
C LYS A 510 22.99 -63.51 5.97
N GLN A 511 24.11 -62.85 5.69
CA GLN A 511 24.82 -63.04 4.43
C GLN A 511 25.67 -64.32 4.48
N GLU A 512 25.41 -65.28 3.59
CA GLU A 512 26.32 -66.40 3.31
C GLU A 512 27.16 -66.09 2.06
N VAL A 513 28.47 -66.34 2.16
CA VAL A 513 29.51 -65.73 1.33
C VAL A 513 29.83 -66.61 0.12
N LEU A 514 29.62 -66.13 -1.13
CA LEU A 514 30.41 -66.52 -2.31
C LEU A 514 30.46 -65.39 -3.39
N ALA A 515 31.71 -65.01 -3.73
CA ALA A 515 32.33 -64.21 -4.82
C ALA A 515 31.56 -63.10 -5.62
N PRO A 516 32.13 -61.88 -5.81
CA PRO A 516 31.46 -60.75 -6.49
C PRO A 516 31.76 -60.59 -8.01
N PRO A 517 30.84 -59.97 -8.78
CA PRO A 517 31.08 -59.44 -10.13
C PRO A 517 31.63 -57.99 -10.11
N PRO A 518 32.14 -57.43 -11.23
CA PRO A 518 32.80 -56.14 -11.23
C PRO A 518 31.82 -54.98 -11.00
N VAL A 519 32.14 -54.12 -10.03
CA VAL A 519 31.37 -52.92 -9.70
C VAL A 519 31.71 -51.82 -10.70
N GLU A 520 30.72 -51.34 -11.45
CA GLU A 520 30.86 -50.11 -12.24
C GLU A 520 30.88 -48.90 -11.30
N ASN A 521 31.99 -48.17 -11.25
CA ASN A 521 32.08 -46.93 -10.47
C ASN A 521 31.23 -45.84 -11.14
N VAL A 522 30.33 -45.21 -10.37
CA VAL A 522 29.53 -44.05 -10.78
C VAL A 522 29.90 -42.88 -9.88
N TYR A 523 30.15 -41.72 -10.46
CA TYR A 523 30.58 -40.50 -9.78
C TYR A 523 29.52 -39.40 -9.86
N LYS A 524 29.43 -38.60 -8.81
CA LYS A 524 28.45 -37.52 -8.65
C LYS A 524 29.01 -36.18 -9.12
N LEU A 525 28.32 -35.54 -10.06
CA LEU A 525 28.63 -34.20 -10.54
C LEU A 525 27.56 -33.20 -10.07
N MET A 526 27.99 -32.19 -9.32
CA MET A 526 27.13 -31.13 -8.78
C MET A 526 27.42 -29.78 -9.44
N PHE A 527 26.39 -28.98 -9.69
CA PHE A 527 26.50 -27.65 -10.28
C PHE A 527 26.05 -26.57 -9.30
N ASP A 528 26.99 -25.74 -8.83
CA ASP A 528 26.70 -24.51 -8.07
C ASP A 528 26.58 -23.34 -9.05
N SER A 529 25.35 -22.92 -9.33
CA SER A 529 25.06 -21.86 -10.31
C SER A 529 25.50 -20.46 -9.86
N CYS A 530 25.97 -20.27 -8.62
CA CYS A 530 26.46 -19.00 -8.08
C CYS A 530 25.51 -17.81 -8.35
N GLY A 531 24.21 -18.03 -8.17
CA GLY A 531 23.14 -17.04 -8.38
C GLY A 531 22.52 -17.01 -9.78
N GLY A 532 22.79 -18.01 -10.63
CA GLY A 532 22.04 -18.27 -11.87
C GLY A 532 21.01 -19.40 -11.72
N SER A 533 20.29 -19.74 -12.78
CA SER A 533 19.44 -20.95 -12.82
C SER A 533 20.29 -22.21 -12.73
N VAL A 534 19.89 -23.21 -11.94
CA VAL A 534 20.69 -24.41 -11.66
C VAL A 534 20.36 -25.54 -12.66
N PRO A 535 21.34 -26.13 -13.35
CA PRO A 535 21.22 -27.51 -13.82
C PRO A 535 21.22 -28.43 -12.59
N GLY A 536 20.34 -29.43 -12.54
CA GLY A 536 20.28 -30.39 -11.43
C GLY A 536 21.56 -31.24 -11.29
N GLU A 537 21.63 -32.07 -10.25
CA GLU A 537 22.72 -33.04 -10.04
C GLU A 537 22.70 -34.18 -11.08
N GLN A 538 23.88 -34.73 -11.41
CA GLN A 538 24.02 -35.81 -12.39
C GLN A 538 24.98 -36.90 -11.89
N ASN A 539 24.60 -38.16 -12.12
CA ASN A 539 25.44 -39.33 -11.85
C ASN A 539 26.04 -39.84 -13.16
N ILE A 540 27.37 -39.93 -13.22
CA ILE A 540 28.12 -40.26 -14.44
C ILE A 540 28.97 -41.50 -14.20
N LYS A 541 28.86 -42.50 -15.07
CA LYS A 541 29.74 -43.69 -15.02
C LYS A 541 31.21 -43.27 -15.17
N GLN A 542 32.14 -43.97 -14.55
CA GLN A 542 33.57 -43.71 -14.65
C GLN A 542 34.02 -43.55 -16.12
N GLY A 543 34.61 -42.40 -16.44
CA GLY A 543 35.06 -42.06 -17.80
C GLY A 543 33.98 -41.45 -18.71
N GLY A 544 32.73 -41.35 -18.26
CA GLY A 544 31.64 -40.72 -19.01
C GLY A 544 31.80 -39.21 -19.18
N GLN A 545 31.36 -38.68 -20.33
CA GLN A 545 31.33 -37.25 -20.66
C GLN A 545 29.94 -36.66 -20.38
N VAL A 546 29.88 -35.35 -20.14
CA VAL A 546 28.63 -34.65 -19.76
C VAL A 546 28.59 -33.25 -20.36
N GLN A 547 27.42 -32.77 -20.78
CA GLN A 547 27.25 -31.41 -21.29
C GLN A 547 25.99 -30.77 -20.69
N PRO A 548 26.08 -30.08 -19.55
CA PRO A 548 24.92 -29.42 -18.93
C PRO A 548 24.48 -28.21 -19.76
N PRO A 549 23.18 -27.85 -19.76
CA PRO A 549 22.72 -26.62 -20.38
C PRO A 549 23.38 -25.41 -19.71
N ALA A 550 23.71 -24.39 -20.51
CA ALA A 550 24.29 -23.16 -19.98
C ALA A 550 23.29 -22.50 -19.00
N PRO A 551 23.70 -22.20 -17.76
CA PRO A 551 22.82 -21.53 -16.81
C PRO A 551 22.55 -20.09 -17.30
N VAL A 552 21.48 -19.48 -16.78
CA VAL A 552 21.12 -18.09 -17.10
C VAL A 552 21.11 -17.24 -15.84
N ARG A 553 21.68 -16.04 -15.92
CA ARG A 553 21.66 -15.03 -14.87
C ARG A 553 21.40 -13.64 -15.46
N LYS A 554 20.33 -12.98 -15.03
CA LYS A 554 19.89 -11.68 -15.56
C LYS A 554 21.00 -10.63 -15.42
N GLY A 555 21.43 -10.04 -16.54
CA GLY A 555 22.46 -8.99 -16.57
C GLY A 555 23.91 -9.48 -16.54
N TYR A 556 24.14 -10.80 -16.60
CA TYR A 556 25.47 -11.42 -16.62
C TYR A 556 25.61 -12.36 -17.82
N SER A 557 26.83 -12.49 -18.34
CA SER A 557 27.22 -13.52 -19.32
C SER A 557 27.88 -14.67 -18.59
N PHE A 558 27.46 -15.89 -18.92
CA PHE A 558 28.10 -17.11 -18.46
C PHE A 558 29.52 -17.23 -19.04
N GLN A 559 30.51 -17.58 -18.23
CA GLN A 559 31.92 -17.71 -18.64
C GLN A 559 32.44 -19.15 -18.55
N GLY A 560 31.58 -20.10 -18.19
CA GLY A 560 31.94 -21.50 -18.03
C GLY A 560 31.86 -21.99 -16.59
N TRP A 561 32.02 -23.30 -16.46
CA TRP A 561 32.04 -24.06 -15.21
C TRP A 561 33.48 -24.26 -14.76
N TYR A 562 33.78 -24.04 -13.49
CA TYR A 562 35.12 -24.12 -12.93
C TYR A 562 35.15 -25.14 -11.78
N THR A 563 36.27 -25.79 -11.55
CA THR A 563 36.44 -26.83 -10.51
C THR A 563 36.45 -26.27 -9.08
N SER A 564 36.52 -24.95 -8.93
CA SER A 564 36.62 -24.26 -7.65
C SER A 564 36.03 -22.84 -7.68
N LYS A 565 35.66 -22.32 -6.50
CA LYS A 565 35.11 -20.95 -6.33
C LYS A 565 36.11 -19.83 -6.61
N ASP A 566 37.40 -20.11 -6.69
CA ASP A 566 38.42 -19.11 -7.05
C ASP A 566 38.59 -18.96 -8.58
N TYR A 567 37.89 -19.79 -9.36
CA TYR A 567 37.76 -19.69 -10.81
C TYR A 567 39.09 -19.70 -11.58
N ARG A 568 40.06 -20.49 -11.11
CA ARG A 568 41.38 -20.65 -11.75
C ARG A 568 41.38 -21.67 -12.90
N GLU A 569 40.65 -22.77 -12.74
CA GLU A 569 40.65 -23.87 -13.69
C GLU A 569 39.26 -24.06 -14.30
N LEU A 570 39.16 -23.84 -15.62
CA LEU A 570 37.94 -24.07 -16.39
C LEU A 570 37.79 -25.58 -16.60
N TYR A 571 36.61 -26.12 -16.28
CA TYR A 571 36.33 -27.54 -16.47
C TYR A 571 36.13 -27.86 -17.97
N ASP A 572 36.89 -28.84 -18.45
CA ASP A 572 36.78 -29.37 -19.81
C ASP A 572 35.82 -30.57 -19.84
N PHE A 573 34.65 -30.37 -20.46
CA PHE A 573 33.62 -31.39 -20.57
C PHE A 573 33.98 -32.55 -21.51
N SER A 574 35.08 -32.47 -22.25
CA SER A 574 35.63 -33.60 -23.00
C SER A 574 36.38 -34.59 -22.13
N ARG A 575 36.74 -34.21 -20.88
CA ARG A 575 37.36 -35.12 -19.92
C ARG A 575 36.30 -35.99 -19.25
N GLY A 576 36.55 -37.30 -19.20
CA GLY A 576 35.71 -38.24 -18.45
C GLY A 576 35.71 -37.94 -16.96
N VAL A 577 34.56 -38.09 -16.30
CA VAL A 577 34.43 -37.94 -14.84
C VAL A 577 35.00 -39.19 -14.16
N THR A 578 35.96 -39.00 -13.25
CA THR A 578 36.67 -40.09 -12.56
C THR A 578 36.58 -40.00 -11.03
N GLU A 579 35.89 -38.99 -10.51
CA GLU A 579 35.64 -38.75 -9.09
C GLU A 579 34.43 -37.83 -8.93
N ASP A 580 33.92 -37.69 -7.71
CA ASP A 580 32.86 -36.74 -7.40
C ASP A 580 33.37 -35.30 -7.53
N LEU A 581 32.60 -34.44 -8.20
CA LEU A 581 33.02 -33.08 -8.53
C LEU A 581 31.90 -32.07 -8.27
N VAL A 582 32.29 -30.88 -7.80
CA VAL A 582 31.42 -29.70 -7.72
C VAL A 582 31.94 -28.64 -8.68
N LEU A 583 31.11 -28.24 -9.64
CA LEU A 583 31.43 -27.21 -10.63
C LEU A 583 30.74 -25.90 -10.30
N TYR A 584 31.49 -24.80 -10.37
CA TYR A 584 31.05 -23.46 -10.01
C TYR A 584 30.89 -22.58 -11.25
N ALA A 585 29.71 -21.98 -11.43
CA ALA A 585 29.45 -21.08 -12.55
C ALA A 585 30.17 -19.74 -12.37
N LYS A 586 30.98 -19.34 -13.35
CA LYS A 586 31.59 -18.01 -13.39
C LYS A 586 30.74 -17.06 -14.23
N TRP A 587 30.49 -15.88 -13.67
CA TRP A 587 29.66 -14.85 -14.29
C TRP A 587 30.45 -13.58 -14.57
N LYS A 588 30.26 -13.00 -15.76
CA LYS A 588 30.78 -11.68 -16.11
C LYS A 588 29.64 -10.69 -16.25
N ALA A 589 29.65 -9.62 -15.47
CA ALA A 589 28.61 -8.58 -15.55
C ALA A 589 28.60 -7.94 -16.95
N ASN A 590 27.41 -7.79 -17.53
CA ASN A 590 27.26 -7.25 -18.88
C ASN A 590 27.45 -5.74 -18.89
N THR A 591 27.99 -5.23 -20.01
CA THR A 591 28.12 -3.80 -20.25
C THR A 591 27.13 -3.32 -21.29
N TYR A 592 26.40 -2.25 -20.98
CA TYR A 592 25.39 -1.66 -21.85
C TYR A 592 25.79 -0.26 -22.29
N LYS A 593 25.40 0.11 -23.51
CA LYS A 593 25.64 1.43 -24.08
C LYS A 593 24.51 2.37 -23.69
N VAL A 594 24.87 3.45 -22.99
CA VAL A 594 23.98 4.56 -22.67
C VAL A 594 24.31 5.74 -23.59
N THR A 595 23.31 6.20 -24.34
CA THR A 595 23.42 7.36 -25.22
C THR A 595 22.79 8.57 -24.55
N TYR A 596 23.60 9.55 -24.17
CA TYR A 596 23.17 10.81 -23.60
C TYR A 596 22.92 11.83 -24.71
N LYS A 597 21.66 12.25 -24.92
CA LYS A 597 21.24 13.24 -25.93
C LYS A 597 20.99 14.61 -25.31
N ALA A 598 21.70 15.62 -25.78
CA ALA A 598 21.76 16.95 -25.20
C ALA A 598 20.46 17.78 -25.36
N ASN A 599 19.45 17.30 -26.09
CA ASN A 599 18.09 17.86 -26.15
C ASN A 599 18.03 19.40 -26.31
N GLY A 600 18.60 19.91 -27.41
CA GLY A 600 18.70 21.35 -27.69
C GLY A 600 19.87 22.06 -27.01
N GLY A 601 20.73 21.33 -26.29
CA GLY A 601 22.04 21.76 -25.82
C GLY A 601 23.19 21.00 -26.51
N TYR A 602 24.34 20.95 -25.86
CA TYR A 602 25.54 20.22 -26.28
C TYR A 602 26.28 19.58 -25.10
N ILE A 603 27.18 18.64 -25.36
CA ILE A 603 27.95 17.89 -24.35
C ILE A 603 29.45 18.04 -24.61
N GLY A 604 30.23 18.27 -23.55
CA GLY A 604 31.70 18.29 -23.59
C GLY A 604 32.29 19.47 -24.37
N LYS A 605 33.63 19.49 -24.48
CA LYS A 605 34.38 20.57 -25.15
C LYS A 605 34.16 20.64 -26.66
N LYS A 606 33.83 19.51 -27.30
CA LYS A 606 33.56 19.41 -28.75
C LYS A 606 32.11 19.73 -29.14
N SER A 607 31.29 20.23 -28.20
CA SER A 607 29.91 20.66 -28.43
C SER A 607 29.03 19.65 -29.21
N VAL A 608 29.08 18.37 -28.84
CA VAL A 608 28.31 17.33 -29.54
C VAL A 608 26.87 17.24 -29.03
N SER A 609 25.93 16.89 -29.91
CA SER A 609 24.51 16.71 -29.58
C SER A 609 24.22 15.42 -28.82
N SER A 610 25.14 14.44 -28.84
CA SER A 610 25.03 13.22 -28.06
C SER A 610 26.39 12.63 -27.67
N LYS A 611 26.44 11.87 -26.57
CA LYS A 611 27.63 11.14 -26.12
C LYS A 611 27.26 9.73 -25.66
N LYS A 612 28.05 8.74 -26.07
CA LYS A 612 27.88 7.34 -25.68
C LYS A 612 28.82 6.99 -24.53
N VAL A 613 28.32 6.30 -23.51
CA VAL A 613 29.09 5.80 -22.35
C VAL A 613 28.71 4.34 -22.13
N ARG A 614 29.68 3.52 -21.72
CA ARG A 614 29.41 2.14 -21.29
C ARG A 614 29.17 2.11 -19.78
N VAL A 615 28.13 1.40 -19.37
CA VAL A 615 27.81 1.15 -17.95
C VAL A 615 27.78 -0.34 -17.70
N THR A 616 28.15 -0.77 -16.51
CA THR A 616 28.24 -2.20 -16.15
C THR A 616 27.08 -2.54 -15.22
N TYR A 617 26.37 -3.63 -15.51
CA TYR A 617 25.29 -4.13 -14.66
C TYR A 617 25.76 -4.32 -13.21
N ASP A 618 24.90 -4.01 -12.24
CA ASP A 618 25.19 -4.05 -10.79
C ASP A 618 26.32 -3.13 -10.28
N LYS A 619 26.83 -2.23 -11.13
CA LYS A 619 27.68 -1.11 -10.70
C LYS A 619 26.88 0.19 -10.68
N LYS A 620 27.40 1.20 -9.98
CA LYS A 620 26.83 2.56 -10.01
C LYS A 620 27.04 3.19 -11.40
N TYR A 621 26.11 4.03 -11.85
CA TYR A 621 26.29 4.79 -13.10
C TYR A 621 27.57 5.65 -13.11
N GLY A 622 27.97 6.16 -11.94
CA GLY A 622 29.15 7.00 -11.79
C GLY A 622 28.97 8.38 -12.45
N ARG A 623 30.07 9.12 -12.60
CA ARG A 623 30.03 10.50 -13.09
C ARG A 623 29.53 10.56 -14.53
N GLN A 624 28.31 11.07 -14.69
CA GLN A 624 27.67 11.26 -15.98
C GLN A 624 28.23 12.51 -16.70
N PRO A 625 28.19 12.57 -18.04
CA PRO A 625 28.66 13.75 -18.77
C PRO A 625 27.77 14.96 -18.47
N GLU A 626 28.34 16.15 -18.36
CA GLU A 626 27.54 17.37 -18.21
C GLU A 626 27.05 17.89 -19.57
N ALA A 627 25.78 18.29 -19.65
CA ALA A 627 25.21 18.97 -20.80
C ALA A 627 25.10 20.48 -20.56
N LYS A 628 25.18 21.25 -21.64
CA LYS A 628 25.25 22.71 -21.63
C LYS A 628 24.27 23.29 -22.65
N ARG A 629 23.57 24.37 -22.27
CA ARG A 629 22.67 25.11 -23.17
C ARG A 629 22.67 26.59 -22.79
N LYS A 630 22.92 27.48 -23.75
CA LYS A 630 23.04 28.93 -23.51
C LYS A 630 21.73 29.50 -22.94
N GLY A 631 21.80 30.18 -21.79
CA GLY A 631 20.63 30.76 -21.11
C GLY A 631 19.85 29.79 -20.21
N TYR A 632 20.36 28.57 -19.97
CA TYR A 632 19.69 27.54 -19.17
C TYR A 632 20.62 26.92 -18.09
N VAL A 633 20.00 26.32 -17.08
CA VAL A 633 20.64 25.46 -16.06
C VAL A 633 20.36 23.99 -16.39
N PHE A 634 21.39 23.15 -16.40
CA PHE A 634 21.28 21.70 -16.57
C PHE A 634 20.77 21.03 -15.28
N LEU A 635 19.69 20.26 -15.37
CA LEU A 635 19.04 19.60 -14.23
C LEU A 635 19.43 18.12 -14.08
N GLY A 636 20.01 17.52 -15.12
CA GLY A 636 20.40 16.11 -15.14
C GLY A 636 19.90 15.37 -16.37
N TRP A 637 20.10 14.05 -16.35
CA TRP A 637 19.72 13.13 -17.42
C TRP A 637 18.45 12.37 -17.07
N TYR A 638 17.55 12.23 -18.04
CA TYR A 638 16.23 11.66 -17.85
C TYR A 638 15.95 10.53 -18.84
N THR A 639 15.12 9.58 -18.45
CA THR A 639 14.81 8.39 -19.26
C THR A 639 14.00 8.67 -20.53
N LYS A 640 13.35 9.84 -20.64
CA LYS A 640 12.54 10.26 -21.80
C LYS A 640 12.89 11.70 -22.24
N LYS A 641 12.62 12.04 -23.51
CA LYS A 641 12.89 13.37 -24.11
C LYS A 641 12.05 14.48 -23.46
N SER A 642 10.81 14.16 -23.12
CA SER A 642 9.90 14.91 -22.24
C SER A 642 9.39 13.95 -21.17
N GLY A 643 9.16 14.41 -19.94
CA GLY A 643 8.86 13.54 -18.79
C GLY A 643 10.04 12.65 -18.35
N GLY A 644 9.72 11.47 -17.81
CA GLY A 644 10.69 10.44 -17.38
C GLY A 644 11.33 10.69 -16.02
N SER A 645 12.00 9.66 -15.51
CA SER A 645 12.71 9.68 -14.23
C SER A 645 14.15 10.15 -14.40
N LYS A 646 14.67 10.87 -13.40
CA LYS A 646 16.06 11.31 -13.37
C LYS A 646 16.98 10.13 -13.08
N VAL A 647 18.08 10.00 -13.81
CA VAL A 647 19.11 8.98 -13.59
C VAL A 647 20.22 9.58 -12.74
N GLU A 648 20.36 9.12 -11.50
CA GLU A 648 21.40 9.59 -10.59
C GLU A 648 22.72 8.86 -10.82
N ASP A 649 23.85 9.49 -10.50
CA ASP A 649 25.19 8.88 -10.59
C ASP A 649 25.38 7.72 -9.59
N THR A 650 24.71 7.80 -8.43
CA THR A 650 24.72 6.80 -7.37
C THR A 650 23.80 5.61 -7.62
N GLN A 651 22.90 5.70 -8.60
CA GLN A 651 21.95 4.63 -8.91
C GLN A 651 22.68 3.38 -9.44
N ILE A 652 22.23 2.19 -9.02
CA ILE A 652 22.74 0.91 -9.53
C ILE A 652 22.17 0.64 -10.91
N VAL A 653 23.03 0.23 -11.83
CA VAL A 653 22.67 -0.10 -13.22
C VAL A 653 21.92 -1.43 -13.23
N LYS A 654 20.61 -1.37 -13.52
CA LYS A 654 19.73 -2.55 -13.66
C LYS A 654 19.17 -2.73 -15.08
N ILE A 655 19.63 -1.92 -16.04
CA ILE A 655 19.22 -2.05 -17.45
C ILE A 655 19.80 -3.33 -18.05
N THR A 656 19.02 -4.04 -18.86
CA THR A 656 19.44 -5.27 -19.57
C THR A 656 19.61 -5.05 -21.08
N GLY A 657 19.64 -3.79 -21.52
CA GLY A 657 19.80 -3.41 -22.92
C GLY A 657 20.29 -1.97 -23.06
N ASN A 658 20.69 -1.59 -24.28
CA ASN A 658 21.14 -0.24 -24.58
C ASN A 658 20.03 0.78 -24.33
N LYS A 659 20.36 1.94 -23.76
CA LYS A 659 19.39 2.99 -23.42
C LYS A 659 19.80 4.36 -23.94
N THR A 660 18.82 5.25 -24.11
CA THR A 660 19.04 6.66 -24.45
C THR A 660 18.46 7.54 -23.36
N TYR A 661 19.26 8.47 -22.83
CA TYR A 661 18.84 9.45 -21.83
C TYR A 661 18.95 10.86 -22.38
N TYR A 662 18.10 11.76 -21.90
CA TYR A 662 17.92 13.10 -22.45
C TYR A 662 18.24 14.16 -21.41
N ALA A 663 18.97 15.19 -21.84
CA ALA A 663 19.29 16.31 -20.98
C ALA A 663 18.04 17.14 -20.69
N ARG A 664 17.88 17.56 -19.43
CA ARG A 664 16.82 18.47 -19.01
C ARG A 664 17.41 19.80 -18.56
N PHE A 665 16.74 20.88 -18.96
CA PHE A 665 17.18 22.24 -18.73
C PHE A 665 16.06 23.09 -18.15
N THR A 666 16.41 24.12 -17.38
CA THR A 666 15.49 25.19 -16.97
C THR A 666 16.04 26.56 -17.36
N LYS A 667 15.18 27.47 -17.84
CA LYS A 667 15.59 28.81 -18.30
C LYS A 667 16.02 29.64 -17.08
N VAL A 668 17.09 30.40 -17.22
CA VAL A 668 17.61 31.24 -16.12
C VAL A 668 16.68 32.42 -15.87
N LYS A 669 15.86 32.33 -14.82
CA LYS A 669 15.04 33.44 -14.28
C LYS A 669 14.89 33.24 -12.76
N PRO A 670 15.83 33.76 -11.94
CA PRO A 670 15.79 33.53 -10.50
C PRO A 670 14.59 34.23 -9.88
N LYS A 671 13.80 33.50 -9.09
CA LYS A 671 12.69 34.07 -8.33
C LYS A 671 13.22 35.04 -7.26
N LYS A 672 12.38 35.93 -6.77
CA LYS A 672 12.69 36.81 -5.64
C LYS A 672 12.95 35.96 -4.38
N ALA A 673 13.98 36.30 -3.60
CA ALA A 673 14.24 35.59 -2.35
C ALA A 673 13.23 36.00 -1.27
N VAL A 674 12.89 35.04 -0.41
CA VAL A 674 12.07 35.25 0.80
C VAL A 674 12.97 35.09 2.02
N ILE A 675 13.11 36.15 2.81
CA ILE A 675 13.78 36.07 4.12
C ILE A 675 12.77 35.48 5.10
N SER A 676 12.99 34.24 5.53
CA SER A 676 12.14 33.54 6.48
C SER A 676 12.43 33.92 7.93
N SER A 677 13.66 34.37 8.22
CA SER A 677 14.02 34.87 9.54
C SER A 677 15.13 35.91 9.46
N LEU A 678 14.99 36.97 10.25
CA LEU A 678 16.01 38.00 10.43
C LEU A 678 16.15 38.29 11.93
N LYS A 679 17.28 37.89 12.53
CA LYS A 679 17.50 38.02 13.97
C LYS A 679 18.87 38.63 14.27
N SER A 680 18.97 39.47 15.29
CA SER A 680 20.27 39.77 15.89
C SER A 680 20.62 38.65 16.86
N SER A 681 21.51 37.75 16.42
CA SER A 681 21.89 36.55 17.16
C SER A 681 22.86 36.83 18.31
N ALA A 682 23.66 37.89 18.20
CA ALA A 682 24.59 38.36 19.23
C ALA A 682 24.99 39.83 18.96
N PRO A 683 25.66 40.52 19.89
CA PRO A 683 26.22 41.84 19.63
C PRO A 683 27.08 41.87 18.37
N GLY A 684 26.83 42.86 17.52
CA GLY A 684 27.54 43.02 16.25
C GLY A 684 27.23 41.98 15.17
N LYS A 685 26.23 41.10 15.39
CA LYS A 685 25.86 40.02 14.46
C LYS A 685 24.37 40.04 14.14
N ILE A 686 24.05 39.79 12.87
CA ILE A 686 22.69 39.44 12.45
C ILE A 686 22.74 38.14 11.64
N THR A 687 21.76 37.29 11.83
CA THR A 687 21.56 36.07 11.07
C THR A 687 20.35 36.25 10.16
N VAL A 688 20.56 36.00 8.87
CA VAL A 688 19.54 36.05 7.82
C VAL A 688 19.30 34.63 7.35
N LYS A 689 18.08 34.13 7.53
CA LYS A 689 17.62 32.85 6.97
C LYS A 689 16.70 33.12 5.79
N MET A 690 16.92 32.40 4.71
CA MET A 690 16.10 32.43 3.50
C MET A 690 15.26 31.15 3.43
N LYS A 691 14.06 31.24 2.85
CA LYS A 691 13.32 30.05 2.44
C LYS A 691 14.14 29.31 1.37
N LYS A 692 14.47 28.04 1.61
CA LYS A 692 15.26 27.22 0.69
C LYS A 692 14.47 26.98 -0.59
N GLU A 693 15.09 27.24 -1.74
CA GLU A 693 14.47 27.11 -3.06
C GLU A 693 15.25 26.10 -3.92
N LYS A 694 14.56 25.15 -4.54
CA LYS A 694 15.16 24.00 -5.26
C LYS A 694 16.11 24.42 -6.40
N ASN A 695 15.86 25.58 -7.01
CA ASN A 695 16.61 26.07 -8.17
C ASN A 695 17.55 27.24 -7.83
N ALA A 696 17.79 27.55 -6.56
CA ALA A 696 18.72 28.61 -6.17
C ALA A 696 20.17 28.08 -6.20
N SER A 697 21.07 28.75 -6.94
CA SER A 697 22.51 28.50 -6.78
C SER A 697 23.07 29.16 -5.51
N GLY A 698 22.32 30.11 -4.96
CA GLY A 698 22.60 30.75 -3.67
C GLY A 698 21.81 32.03 -3.52
N TYR A 699 22.18 32.81 -2.51
CA TYR A 699 21.55 34.09 -2.18
C TYR A 699 22.60 35.19 -2.03
N GLU A 700 22.23 36.39 -2.41
CA GLU A 700 22.97 37.61 -2.12
C GLU A 700 22.14 38.47 -1.18
N ILE A 701 22.76 38.89 -0.08
CA ILE A 701 22.15 39.72 0.97
C ILE A 701 22.78 41.09 0.90
N ARG A 702 21.96 42.14 0.89
CA ARG A 702 22.39 43.52 1.04
C ARG A 702 21.88 44.12 2.35
N TYR A 703 22.70 44.92 3.01
CA TYR A 703 22.36 45.57 4.27
C TYR A 703 22.91 47.00 4.37
N SER A 704 22.16 47.91 4.99
CA SER A 704 22.53 49.31 5.17
C SER A 704 21.92 49.91 6.45
N LEU A 705 22.55 50.94 7.01
CA LEU A 705 21.95 51.79 8.04
C LEU A 705 20.86 52.72 7.46
N LYS A 706 20.91 52.99 6.15
CA LYS A 706 19.97 53.87 5.46
C LYS A 706 18.81 53.06 4.88
N SER A 707 17.57 53.53 5.11
CA SER A 707 16.36 52.89 4.60
C SER A 707 16.29 52.88 3.07
N SER A 708 16.90 53.86 2.39
CA SER A 708 17.02 53.91 0.93
C SER A 708 17.89 52.81 0.32
N MET A 709 18.65 52.08 1.16
CA MET A 709 19.65 51.09 0.73
C MET A 709 20.80 51.67 -0.12
N SER A 710 20.96 52.99 -0.13
CA SER A 710 22.14 53.61 -0.74
C SER A 710 23.39 53.22 0.03
N GLY A 711 24.47 52.90 -0.70
CA GLY A 711 25.73 52.40 -0.12
C GLY A 711 25.62 51.06 0.62
N ALA A 712 24.57 50.25 0.35
CA ALA A 712 24.40 48.97 1.03
C ALA A 712 25.56 48.00 0.76
N LYS A 713 26.11 47.43 1.83
CA LYS A 713 27.11 46.34 1.74
C LYS A 713 26.42 45.05 1.29
N LYS A 714 27.15 44.17 0.60
CA LYS A 714 26.63 42.90 0.05
C LYS A 714 27.46 41.72 0.53
N VAL A 715 26.79 40.59 0.78
CA VAL A 715 27.43 39.29 1.05
C VAL A 715 26.67 38.18 0.32
N LYS A 716 27.38 37.12 -0.08
CA LYS A 716 26.78 35.94 -0.73
C LYS A 716 26.84 34.72 0.18
N THR A 717 25.91 33.79 -0.05
CA THR A 717 25.91 32.46 0.58
C THR A 717 25.33 31.44 -0.40
N THR A 718 25.83 30.20 -0.34
CA THR A 718 25.24 29.04 -1.03
C THR A 718 24.22 28.31 -0.13
N GLY A 719 24.29 28.52 1.18
CA GLY A 719 23.35 27.96 2.16
C GLY A 719 22.07 28.78 2.31
N GLY A 720 21.04 28.18 2.92
CA GLY A 720 19.79 28.86 3.26
C GLY A 720 19.90 29.87 4.42
N GLU A 721 21.11 30.07 4.96
CA GLU A 721 21.37 30.93 6.11
C GLU A 721 22.73 31.63 5.95
N LYS A 722 22.82 32.85 6.48
CA LYS A 722 24.08 33.58 6.58
C LYS A 722 24.09 34.50 7.80
N THR A 723 25.17 34.44 8.57
CA THR A 723 25.46 35.42 9.61
C THR A 723 26.36 36.52 9.06
N VAL A 724 25.93 37.77 9.23
CA VAL A 724 26.68 38.99 8.92
C VAL A 724 27.33 39.49 10.21
N LEU A 725 28.62 39.79 10.15
CA LEU A 725 29.47 40.18 11.28
C LEU A 725 29.91 41.64 11.19
N GLY A 726 30.46 42.18 12.28
CA GLY A 726 31.09 43.51 12.30
C GLY A 726 30.10 44.68 12.23
N LEU A 727 28.87 44.48 12.70
CA LEU A 727 27.83 45.51 12.68
C LEU A 727 27.90 46.41 13.93
N LYS A 728 27.50 47.69 13.79
CA LYS A 728 27.48 48.62 14.93
C LYS A 728 26.39 48.21 15.93
N LYS A 729 26.80 47.98 17.18
CA LYS A 729 25.90 47.58 18.29
C LYS A 729 24.82 48.65 18.51
N GLY A 730 23.59 48.23 18.78
CA GLY A 730 22.45 49.11 19.04
C GLY A 730 21.92 49.88 17.83
N LYS A 731 22.47 49.69 16.63
CA LYS A 731 22.00 50.35 15.40
C LYS A 731 21.03 49.46 14.62
N THR A 732 20.08 50.09 13.95
CA THR A 732 19.09 49.44 13.07
C THR A 732 19.63 49.32 11.66
N TYR A 733 19.64 48.10 11.13
CA TYR A 733 20.02 47.82 9.75
C TYR A 733 18.80 47.40 8.93
N TYR A 734 18.70 47.92 7.72
CA TYR A 734 17.77 47.48 6.68
C TYR A 734 18.42 46.39 5.86
N VAL A 735 17.69 45.31 5.60
CA VAL A 735 18.21 44.08 4.99
C VAL A 735 17.27 43.63 3.86
N GLN A 736 17.86 43.23 2.74
CA GLN A 736 17.18 42.55 1.65
C GLN A 736 18.03 41.39 1.16
N ALA A 737 17.38 40.37 0.60
CA ALA A 737 18.06 39.25 -0.05
C ALA A 737 17.53 39.10 -1.48
N ARG A 738 18.35 38.54 -2.37
CA ARG A 738 17.91 38.08 -3.69
C ARG A 738 18.50 36.71 -3.96
N MET A 739 17.77 35.90 -4.71
CA MET A 739 18.27 34.64 -5.21
C MET A 739 19.19 34.91 -6.39
N TYR A 740 20.20 34.07 -6.59
CA TYR A 740 20.90 34.03 -7.85
C TYR A 740 20.96 32.61 -8.41
N GLN A 741 20.98 32.53 -9.74
CA GLN A 741 21.23 31.30 -10.48
C GLN A 741 22.51 31.45 -11.28
N ARG A 742 23.30 30.38 -11.31
CA ARG A 742 24.52 30.31 -12.11
C ARG A 742 24.23 29.53 -13.39
N GLU A 743 24.51 30.13 -14.54
CA GLU A 743 24.44 29.48 -15.84
C GLU A 743 25.42 28.31 -15.92
N SER A 744 24.99 27.18 -16.48
CA SER A 744 25.83 25.97 -16.63
C SER A 744 26.97 26.14 -17.63
N VAL A 745 26.93 27.17 -18.50
CA VAL A 745 27.89 27.36 -19.59
C VAL A 745 28.93 28.41 -19.27
N SER A 746 28.48 29.63 -19.00
CA SER A 746 29.33 30.82 -18.84
C SER A 746 29.78 31.02 -17.39
N GLY A 747 29.17 30.31 -16.44
CA GLY A 747 29.32 30.60 -15.02
C GLY A 747 28.72 31.94 -14.59
N ARG A 748 28.07 32.68 -15.52
CA ARG A 748 27.44 33.96 -15.25
C ARG A 748 26.33 33.79 -14.22
N VAL A 749 26.22 34.79 -13.37
CA VAL A 749 25.27 34.82 -12.27
C VAL A 749 24.14 35.76 -12.64
N SER A 750 22.96 35.19 -12.84
CA SER A 750 21.73 35.96 -13.00
C SER A 750 21.11 36.17 -11.64
N ASN A 751 20.79 37.42 -11.34
CA ASN A 751 20.24 37.81 -10.05
C ASN A 751 18.73 38.03 -10.16
N GLY A 752 17.98 37.53 -9.19
CA GLY A 752 16.56 37.84 -9.04
C GLY A 752 16.35 39.24 -8.48
N ALA A 753 15.08 39.63 -8.39
CA ALA A 753 14.69 40.87 -7.71
C ALA A 753 15.01 40.81 -6.20
N TRP A 754 15.28 41.96 -5.60
CA TRP A 754 15.46 42.09 -4.14
C TRP A 754 14.15 41.79 -3.40
N SER A 755 14.25 41.09 -2.27
CA SER A 755 13.16 40.77 -1.33
C SER A 755 12.44 42.02 -0.83
N LYS A 756 11.32 41.85 -0.10
CA LYS A 756 10.82 42.94 0.75
C LYS A 756 11.94 43.37 1.72
N LYS A 757 12.01 44.67 1.99
CA LYS A 757 12.99 45.27 2.89
C LYS A 757 12.55 44.99 4.31
N LEU A 758 13.42 44.37 5.10
CA LEU A 758 13.23 44.14 6.52
C LEU A 758 14.19 45.01 7.31
N LYS A 759 13.92 45.21 8.61
CA LYS A 759 14.79 45.93 9.52
C LYS A 759 15.10 45.09 10.75
N VAL A 760 16.29 45.24 11.31
CA VAL A 760 16.70 44.57 12.55
C VAL A 760 17.64 45.48 13.34
N THR A 761 17.40 45.57 14.64
CA THR A 761 18.29 46.28 15.57
C THR A 761 19.32 45.31 16.12
N VAL A 762 20.60 45.66 15.99
CA VAL A 762 21.71 44.83 16.48
C VAL A 762 21.77 44.93 18.02
N ARG A 763 21.86 43.78 18.71
CA ARG A 763 21.95 43.72 20.18
C ARG A 763 23.09 44.60 20.71
N LYS A 764 22.83 45.26 21.86
CA LYS A 764 23.79 46.14 22.55
C LYS A 764 24.73 45.37 23.48
N LYS A 765 24.20 44.35 24.16
CA LYS A 765 24.89 43.45 25.10
C LYS A 765 24.65 42.02 24.70
#